data_AF-A0AA35PYQ2-F1
#
_entry.id   AF-A0AA35PYQ2-F1
#
_cell.length_a   1.000
_cell.length_b   1.000
_cell.length_c   1.000
_cell.angle_alpha   90.00
_cell.angle_beta   90.00
_cell.angle_gamma   90.00
#
_symmetry.space_group_name_H-M   'P 1'
#
loop_
_entity.id
_entity.type
_entity.pdbx_description
1 polymer ?
#
loop_
_entity_poly.entity_id
_entity_poly.type
_entity_poly.pdbx_seq_one_letter_code
_entity_poly.pdbx_strand_id
1 'polypeptide(L)'
;MRYLSIAVAALGLFTVGEAKRCKPRPSTTLASNIPTSAATPTSTPGPDTPDYYIDNPNFSLGLAYYTPSGNVSWVGDDGYDGDGSSKDGTAQLTTNGNDDDNTDASPVQKRDLAGTSISATVKNLVASSPYTISFHYLVLTAKPDNSCRLRAYFNGNNFANTERFPLTQKPSTSWSLLSGTVIPSSTTGTFTISLNCNAPGFAVAYIDSLRVVKGAAVVSSTTAQASSSSSVVASLSTPVSSSTGAAVSSATPVSSPASSSQASSTTPASASNTPSSSSTGSSADSTTPAASPSSAATSTPDALSTTPGSLSSSASSSSDPVSSANTPSSTPTASSTDSSSTPVSSSADSSTTPVASSTASSTPDASSAASTTITPAASSTASSTPDASSTASSGTPSSSASSTPSSTPGSSSTPVSSSATPSSTSAASSTTPSSTSASSTTPSSASSSTAASSSTPVASSATPSSTSVASSTTPSSTSVASSTTPSSTPSSTSSSASSSSASSTTPVSTASSTSTPSATPTSSTLPSATVDSTVLIIAKDAATAKLASDGLNAYGIPFQNFIVAQAGSTLPVLNSSLTSGNYGGIIVMSSVAYNYGGTTGWQSAITTDQWTALNNYQLSFKVRMVRIDEYPGASFGTTPGADGGCCTSPVTQNISFSDTSDFPTAQLKANVKVGTDGLYHVPATITDSSTTKAVAVFTPDSGSTVGGVAAVINNFNGREQFVWFISWATDWSPTSNWLQHAHIHWMTRGVFVGKRKVHLSDQIDDMQLSTEMFYPTNIPEVKIGITDLEAHVDWQTSINSRLPAGSDFWLEIGHNGNGDIINSTLTDDDMNTNKCNPPDAVYWDQVGAPNEWRKPLGTGEDVWPTGAKYETFSWSLACAKIDQFALWFTKSANLNHFAHLSHTFSHMSLNNATYHDAKREIQFNQAWMKLMGIDAATRFTANGIIPPAITGLNNGDSIQALMDNGIKHVVGDNTRPATRNPNSVYWPLISTYATNGYDGLTIIPRFSSRIYFNCHTPECTTREWIQTSAGSGDFNTLLALEKSSSTRNLLALQSDPYMFHQANMYTTGNDIRTIGDQTRRMSLVMAWTETVVQEMIRLTNWPITSQTQDQMVTYFTNRMTLDACSPKMSYVWSNDGKTLQKVVVTANGNTCSTPIPVTIPKGSVTASGGSVTSDVVGAEPPIQWVTLNGSPVTLTLSNAVTTTTTTSS
;
A
#
# COMPACT_ATOMS: atom_id res chain seq x y z
N MET A 1 31.32 11.72 2.21
CA MET A 1 32.02 12.60 3.19
C MET A 1 31.80 14.06 2.79
N ARG A 2 31.95 15.03 3.70
CA ARG A 2 32.09 16.45 3.31
C ARG A 2 33.49 16.72 2.78
N TYR A 3 33.63 17.77 1.96
CA TYR A 3 34.93 18.37 1.66
C TYR A 3 35.61 18.85 2.95
N LEU A 4 36.93 18.68 3.01
CA LEU A 4 37.82 19.48 3.85
C LEU A 4 38.79 20.22 2.93
N SER A 5 39.16 21.45 3.27
CA SER A 5 40.13 22.23 2.50
C SER A 5 41.02 23.03 3.45
N ILE A 6 42.33 22.82 3.32
CA ILE A 6 43.42 23.69 3.77
C ILE A 6 44.65 23.26 2.96
N ALA A 7 45.54 24.19 2.61
CA ALA A 7 46.67 23.97 1.71
C ALA A 7 48.01 23.89 2.46
N VAL A 8 49.08 23.43 1.79
CA VAL A 8 50.34 24.20 1.58
C VAL A 8 51.41 23.41 0.78
N ALA A 9 51.95 24.08 -0.25
CA ALA A 9 53.28 24.00 -0.87
C ALA A 9 54.06 22.66 -1.12
N ALA A 10 54.22 22.37 -2.41
CA ALA A 10 55.51 22.32 -3.16
C ALA A 10 56.46 21.10 -3.12
N LEU A 11 57.22 20.99 -4.23
CA LEU A 11 58.30 20.03 -4.56
C LEU A 11 57.84 18.55 -4.74
N GLY A 12 58.39 17.78 -5.68
CA GLY A 12 59.33 18.13 -6.75
C GLY A 12 59.67 16.92 -7.65
N LEU A 13 59.58 17.12 -8.97
CA LEU A 13 59.94 16.22 -10.08
C LEU A 13 60.89 15.04 -9.79
N PHE A 14 60.50 13.83 -10.21
CA PHE A 14 61.34 13.00 -11.09
C PHE A 14 60.48 12.20 -12.09
N THR A 15 60.95 12.15 -13.34
CA THR A 15 60.30 11.49 -14.49
C THR A 15 61.33 10.70 -15.30
N VAL A 16 60.91 10.09 -16.42
CA VAL A 16 61.66 9.25 -17.41
C VAL A 16 61.49 7.76 -17.12
N GLY A 17 61.06 6.92 -18.08
CA GLY A 17 60.64 7.13 -19.47
C GLY A 17 60.28 5.77 -20.12
N GLU A 18 60.18 5.55 -21.43
CA GLU A 18 59.90 6.41 -22.59
C GLU A 18 59.82 5.52 -23.87
N ALA A 19 58.75 5.60 -24.68
CA ALA A 19 58.75 5.42 -26.15
C ALA A 19 57.35 5.82 -26.69
N LYS A 20 57.11 6.78 -27.60
CA LYS A 20 57.71 7.21 -28.89
C LYS A 20 57.38 6.27 -30.06
N ARG A 21 56.87 6.73 -31.22
CA ARG A 21 56.67 8.10 -31.81
C ARG A 21 55.17 8.28 -32.23
N CYS A 22 54.65 9.30 -32.93
CA CYS A 22 55.20 10.46 -33.67
C CYS A 22 54.16 11.62 -33.79
N LYS A 23 54.47 12.71 -34.52
CA LYS A 23 53.58 13.85 -34.88
C LYS A 23 54.18 14.63 -36.08
N PRO A 24 53.42 15.46 -36.84
CA PRO A 24 53.37 16.94 -36.62
C PRO A 24 51.95 17.56 -36.80
N ARG A 25 51.50 18.69 -36.20
CA ARG A 25 51.98 20.10 -36.05
C ARG A 25 51.68 20.98 -37.31
N PRO A 26 51.34 22.31 -37.26
CA PRO A 26 51.33 23.30 -36.14
C PRO A 26 50.07 24.23 -36.01
N SER A 27 50.05 25.33 -35.21
CA SER A 27 50.35 25.53 -33.76
C SER A 27 50.50 27.02 -33.30
N THR A 28 49.43 27.85 -33.18
CA THR A 28 49.45 29.21 -32.56
C THR A 28 48.16 29.52 -31.77
N THR A 29 48.04 29.99 -30.50
CA THR A 29 48.87 30.62 -29.43
C THR A 29 48.63 32.12 -29.20
N LEU A 30 47.96 32.47 -28.09
CA LEU A 30 48.10 33.65 -27.20
C LEU A 30 47.18 33.36 -25.99
N ALA A 31 47.68 33.13 -24.77
CA ALA A 31 48.32 34.03 -23.80
C ALA A 31 47.31 34.59 -22.76
N SER A 32 47.64 34.44 -21.47
CA SER A 32 46.75 34.76 -20.35
C SER A 32 46.83 36.24 -19.94
N ASN A 33 45.72 36.80 -19.45
CA ASN A 33 45.68 38.01 -18.65
C ASN A 33 44.51 37.95 -17.65
N ILE A 34 44.76 38.30 -16.39
CA ILE A 34 43.73 38.47 -15.36
C ILE A 34 43.49 39.97 -15.15
N PRO A 35 42.26 40.47 -15.32
CA PRO A 35 41.82 41.74 -14.76
C PRO A 35 40.91 41.51 -13.55
N THR A 36 41.34 41.97 -12.37
CA THR A 36 40.46 42.12 -11.21
C THR A 36 39.54 43.33 -11.39
N SER A 37 38.26 43.11 -11.68
CA SER A 37 37.19 44.09 -11.43
C SER A 37 35.83 43.40 -11.38
N ALA A 38 34.91 43.95 -10.59
CA ALA A 38 33.49 43.68 -10.78
C ALA A 38 32.98 44.36 -12.07
N ALA A 39 31.98 43.75 -12.71
CA ALA A 39 31.16 44.36 -13.74
C ALA A 39 29.74 43.76 -13.65
N THR A 40 28.77 44.54 -13.20
CA THR A 40 27.37 44.12 -13.16
C THR A 40 26.80 44.17 -14.59
N PRO A 41 26.25 43.07 -15.15
CA PRO A 41 25.59 43.11 -16.45
C PRO A 41 24.32 43.96 -16.34
N THR A 42 24.42 45.22 -16.75
CA THR A 42 23.34 46.20 -16.62
C THR A 42 22.44 46.13 -17.84
N SER A 43 21.58 45.11 -17.90
CA SER A 43 20.46 45.06 -18.84
C SER A 43 19.21 45.64 -18.16
N THR A 44 18.88 46.90 -18.46
CA THR A 44 17.60 47.49 -18.06
C THR A 44 16.47 46.82 -18.87
N PRO A 45 15.45 46.21 -18.23
CA PRO A 45 14.35 45.59 -18.96
C PRO A 45 13.59 46.60 -19.82
N GLY A 46 13.15 46.17 -21.00
CA GLY A 46 12.22 46.93 -21.84
C GLY A 46 10.82 46.97 -21.21
N PRO A 47 9.95 47.93 -21.59
CA PRO A 47 8.71 48.23 -20.84
C PRO A 47 7.67 47.09 -20.73
N ASP A 48 7.77 46.05 -21.57
CA ASP A 48 6.73 45.03 -21.76
C ASP A 48 7.12 43.62 -21.29
N THR A 49 8.25 43.43 -20.58
CA THR A 49 8.60 42.13 -19.97
C THR A 49 7.89 41.97 -18.61
N PRO A 50 6.97 40.99 -18.43
CA PRO A 50 6.30 40.78 -17.16
C PRO A 50 7.22 40.07 -16.15
N ASP A 51 7.07 40.34 -14.84
CA ASP A 51 8.02 40.00 -13.76
C ASP A 51 8.31 38.50 -13.50
N TYR A 52 7.81 37.59 -14.33
CA TYR A 52 7.83 36.13 -14.13
C TYR A 52 8.94 35.50 -14.97
N TYR A 53 9.96 34.95 -14.31
CA TYR A 53 11.12 34.40 -15.01
C TYR A 53 11.63 33.08 -14.40
N ILE A 54 12.42 32.40 -15.23
CA ILE A 54 13.26 31.26 -14.91
C ILE A 54 14.71 31.75 -15.04
N ASP A 55 15.61 31.34 -14.14
CA ASP A 55 17.01 31.72 -14.26
C ASP A 55 17.66 30.97 -15.44
N ASN A 56 18.62 31.60 -16.14
CA ASN A 56 19.39 30.98 -17.23
C ASN A 56 18.50 30.29 -18.32
N PRO A 57 17.55 31.01 -18.95
CA PRO A 57 16.58 30.42 -19.88
C PRO A 57 17.19 29.87 -21.18
N ASN A 58 18.38 30.34 -21.55
CA ASN A 58 19.07 30.03 -22.82
C ASN A 58 20.43 29.36 -22.58
N PHE A 59 20.58 28.65 -21.45
CA PHE A 59 21.75 27.85 -21.03
C PHE A 59 23.16 28.44 -21.19
N SER A 60 23.32 29.74 -21.44
CA SER A 60 24.61 30.43 -21.62
C SER A 60 25.50 30.45 -20.37
N LEU A 61 24.94 30.08 -19.20
CA LEU A 61 25.68 29.85 -17.95
C LEU A 61 25.85 28.35 -17.63
N GLY A 62 25.80 27.47 -18.63
CA GLY A 62 25.82 26.03 -18.44
C GLY A 62 24.49 25.49 -17.91
N LEU A 63 24.53 24.37 -17.19
CA LEU A 63 23.37 23.87 -16.42
C LEU A 63 23.15 24.62 -15.09
N ALA A 64 23.77 25.80 -14.88
CA ALA A 64 23.54 26.61 -13.69
C ALA A 64 22.04 26.93 -13.52
N TYR A 65 21.57 26.91 -12.27
CA TYR A 65 20.15 27.06 -11.87
C TYR A 65 19.21 25.89 -12.24
N TYR A 66 19.72 24.82 -12.86
CA TYR A 66 18.96 23.60 -13.12
C TYR A 66 19.44 22.43 -12.25
N THR A 67 18.50 21.57 -11.86
CA THR A 67 18.75 20.26 -11.25
C THR A 67 18.56 19.17 -12.32
N PRO A 68 19.64 18.57 -12.83
CA PRO A 68 19.56 17.42 -13.73
C PRO A 68 19.31 16.11 -12.97
N SER A 69 18.72 15.14 -13.66
CA SER A 69 18.54 13.76 -13.22
C SER A 69 18.66 12.81 -14.42
N GLY A 70 19.43 11.73 -14.30
CA GLY A 70 19.85 10.94 -15.46
C GLY A 70 20.96 11.62 -16.26
N ASN A 71 21.10 11.25 -17.54
CA ASN A 71 22.21 11.66 -18.40
C ASN A 71 21.95 13.02 -19.09
N VAL A 72 22.05 14.10 -18.31
CA VAL A 72 22.02 15.49 -18.80
C VAL A 72 23.44 16.04 -18.91
N SER A 73 23.73 16.72 -20.03
CA SER A 73 24.97 17.48 -20.21
C SER A 73 24.68 18.85 -20.83
N TRP A 74 25.68 19.73 -20.87
CA TRP A 74 25.61 21.01 -21.56
C TRP A 74 26.56 21.01 -22.76
N VAL A 75 26.11 21.62 -23.85
CA VAL A 75 26.87 21.79 -25.08
C VAL A 75 26.99 23.29 -25.35
N GLY A 76 28.22 23.79 -25.51
CA GLY A 76 28.49 25.17 -25.92
C GLY A 76 28.57 25.31 -27.44
N ASP A 77 28.49 26.55 -27.93
CA ASP A 77 28.48 26.93 -29.35
C ASP A 77 27.31 26.36 -30.20
N ASP A 78 26.30 25.77 -29.56
CA ASP A 78 25.04 25.32 -30.18
C ASP A 78 23.82 25.74 -29.33
N GLY A 79 22.67 25.96 -29.98
CA GLY A 79 21.48 26.56 -29.39
C GLY A 79 20.48 27.10 -30.43
N TYR A 80 19.32 27.55 -29.97
CA TYR A 80 18.25 28.14 -30.78
C TYR A 80 18.42 29.66 -30.92
N ASP A 81 18.91 30.09 -32.08
CA ASP A 81 19.10 31.49 -32.46
C ASP A 81 17.84 32.15 -33.07
N GLY A 82 16.77 31.37 -33.29
CA GLY A 82 15.56 31.84 -33.97
C GLY A 82 14.72 32.86 -33.19
N ASP A 83 15.05 33.15 -31.93
CA ASP A 83 14.49 34.26 -31.15
C ASP A 83 15.44 35.46 -30.98
N GLY A 84 16.58 35.44 -31.67
CA GLY A 84 17.61 36.48 -31.61
C GLY A 84 18.61 36.34 -30.46
N SER A 85 18.58 35.24 -29.71
CA SER A 85 19.64 34.90 -28.76
C SER A 85 20.88 34.30 -29.43
N SER A 86 22.01 34.35 -28.73
CA SER A 86 23.28 33.75 -29.14
C SER A 86 23.31 32.26 -28.81
N LYS A 87 24.01 31.46 -29.64
CA LYS A 87 24.21 30.00 -29.45
C LYS A 87 25.23 29.68 -28.35
N ASP A 88 25.17 30.41 -27.24
CA ASP A 88 26.18 30.33 -26.18
C ASP A 88 26.01 29.07 -25.31
N GLY A 89 24.95 28.28 -25.52
CA GLY A 89 24.90 26.87 -25.15
C GLY A 89 23.48 26.30 -24.98
N THR A 90 23.38 24.99 -24.85
CA THR A 90 22.12 24.22 -24.80
C THR A 90 22.20 23.04 -23.83
N ALA A 91 21.05 22.58 -23.30
CA ALA A 91 20.98 21.39 -22.45
C ALA A 91 20.68 20.14 -23.27
N GLN A 92 21.61 19.18 -23.30
CA GLN A 92 21.44 17.87 -23.91
C GLN A 92 20.87 16.87 -22.91
N LEU A 93 19.67 16.33 -23.19
CA LEU A 93 19.10 15.18 -22.50
C LEU A 93 19.36 13.93 -23.34
N THR A 94 19.89 12.89 -22.71
CA THR A 94 20.23 11.60 -23.34
C THR A 94 19.56 10.47 -22.57
N THR A 95 18.95 9.48 -23.23
CA THR A 95 18.48 8.26 -22.53
C THR A 95 19.57 7.19 -22.49
N ASN A 96 19.49 6.27 -21.52
CA ASN A 96 20.54 5.30 -21.23
C ASN A 96 20.54 4.05 -22.16
N GLY A 97 19.72 4.04 -23.22
CA GLY A 97 19.82 3.04 -24.28
C GLY A 97 21.15 3.15 -25.05
N ASN A 98 21.58 2.08 -25.74
CA ASN A 98 22.81 2.12 -26.53
C ASN A 98 22.56 2.62 -27.97
N ASP A 99 23.53 3.33 -28.56
CA ASP A 99 23.42 3.89 -29.92
C ASP A 99 23.95 2.95 -31.03
N ASP A 100 24.10 1.65 -30.76
CA ASP A 100 24.58 0.68 -31.76
C ASP A 100 23.52 -0.38 -32.12
N ASP A 101 23.32 -0.60 -33.42
CA ASP A 101 22.66 -1.80 -33.98
C ASP A 101 23.55 -3.07 -33.90
N ASN A 102 24.74 -2.95 -33.30
CA ASN A 102 25.76 -4.00 -33.30
C ASN A 102 25.53 -5.05 -32.20
N THR A 103 25.77 -6.33 -32.50
CA THR A 103 25.23 -7.44 -31.71
C THR A 103 25.91 -7.69 -30.35
N ASP A 104 27.13 -7.19 -30.16
CA ASP A 104 28.01 -7.52 -29.01
C ASP A 104 27.84 -6.63 -27.75
N ALA A 105 26.85 -5.73 -27.72
CA ALA A 105 26.57 -4.92 -26.53
C ALA A 105 25.94 -5.73 -25.37
N SER A 106 26.45 -5.51 -24.15
CA SER A 106 26.08 -6.25 -22.92
C SER A 106 24.56 -6.16 -22.62
N PRO A 107 23.90 -7.24 -22.15
CA PRO A 107 22.46 -7.27 -21.89
C PRO A 107 21.93 -6.16 -20.96
N VAL A 108 22.77 -5.67 -20.05
CA VAL A 108 22.43 -4.59 -19.09
C VAL A 108 22.04 -3.30 -19.80
N GLN A 109 22.68 -2.96 -20.93
CA GLN A 109 22.47 -1.68 -21.64
C GLN A 109 21.29 -1.72 -22.63
N LYS A 110 20.62 -2.88 -22.79
CA LYS A 110 19.44 -3.04 -23.66
C LYS A 110 18.10 -2.91 -22.92
N ARG A 111 18.11 -2.54 -21.62
CA ARG A 111 16.93 -2.59 -20.74
C ARG A 111 16.66 -1.33 -19.90
N ASP A 112 17.51 -0.31 -19.96
CA ASP A 112 17.36 0.85 -19.07
C ASP A 112 16.25 1.81 -19.54
N LEU A 113 15.13 1.81 -18.78
CA LEU A 113 13.97 2.68 -18.97
C LEU A 113 14.05 3.97 -18.13
N ALA A 114 15.19 4.27 -17.49
CA ALA A 114 15.39 5.52 -16.76
C ALA A 114 15.22 6.75 -17.68
N GLY A 115 14.17 7.53 -17.44
CA GLY A 115 13.94 8.79 -18.12
C GLY A 115 14.86 9.89 -17.59
N THR A 116 15.60 10.53 -18.49
CA THR A 116 16.48 11.66 -18.17
C THR A 116 15.66 12.95 -18.09
N SER A 117 15.90 13.80 -17.10
CA SER A 117 15.15 15.04 -16.91
C SER A 117 16.00 16.19 -16.39
N ILE A 118 15.56 17.41 -16.68
CA ILE A 118 16.13 18.66 -16.18
C ILE A 118 15.01 19.50 -15.56
N SER A 119 15.28 20.13 -14.42
CA SER A 119 14.26 20.89 -13.67
C SER A 119 14.80 22.21 -13.12
N ALA A 120 13.95 23.23 -12.99
CA ALA A 120 14.30 24.54 -12.44
C ALA A 120 13.09 25.24 -11.81
N THR A 121 13.35 26.26 -10.98
CA THR A 121 12.30 27.04 -10.31
C THR A 121 11.89 28.24 -11.14
N VAL A 122 10.61 28.31 -11.50
CA VAL A 122 9.95 29.51 -12.02
C VAL A 122 9.53 30.39 -10.84
N LYS A 123 9.79 31.71 -10.92
CA LYS A 123 9.65 32.66 -9.81
C LYS A 123 8.56 33.71 -10.05
N ASN A 124 8.26 34.45 -8.97
CA ASN A 124 7.39 35.63 -8.91
C ASN A 124 5.91 35.42 -9.29
N LEU A 125 5.47 34.18 -9.51
CA LEU A 125 4.15 33.81 -9.99
C LEU A 125 3.01 34.37 -9.12
N VAL A 126 1.84 34.54 -9.73
CA VAL A 126 0.58 34.81 -9.00
C VAL A 126 -0.26 33.54 -9.00
N ALA A 127 -0.57 33.02 -7.81
CA ALA A 127 -1.40 31.84 -7.65
C ALA A 127 -2.77 32.01 -8.35
N SER A 128 -3.32 30.91 -8.87
CA SER A 128 -4.59 30.85 -9.62
C SER A 128 -4.65 31.70 -10.91
N SER A 129 -3.57 32.36 -11.33
CA SER A 129 -3.47 33.00 -12.65
C SER A 129 -2.90 32.01 -13.67
N PRO A 130 -3.40 31.94 -14.92
CA PRO A 130 -2.78 31.09 -15.94
C PRO A 130 -1.45 31.67 -16.43
N TYR A 131 -0.49 30.80 -16.70
CA TYR A 131 0.77 31.10 -17.38
C TYR A 131 1.01 30.11 -18.51
N THR A 132 1.59 30.58 -19.60
CA THR A 132 2.11 29.74 -20.69
C THR A 132 3.59 29.50 -20.43
N ILE A 133 4.00 28.23 -20.38
CA ILE A 133 5.41 27.84 -20.32
C ILE A 133 5.77 27.13 -21.63
N SER A 134 6.88 27.53 -22.23
CA SER A 134 7.33 27.00 -23.52
C SER A 134 8.85 26.94 -23.63
N PHE A 135 9.36 26.06 -24.48
CA PHE A 135 10.79 25.88 -24.77
C PHE A 135 10.98 25.30 -26.17
N HIS A 136 12.14 25.56 -26.78
CA HIS A 136 12.54 24.92 -28.04
C HIS A 136 13.27 23.61 -27.76
N TYR A 137 13.07 22.63 -28.63
CA TYR A 137 13.78 21.35 -28.60
C TYR A 137 14.22 20.90 -29.99
N LEU A 138 15.33 20.16 -30.05
CA LEU A 138 15.88 19.58 -31.27
C LEU A 138 16.21 18.11 -31.03
N VAL A 139 15.63 17.20 -31.83
CA VAL A 139 15.88 15.75 -31.72
C VAL A 139 17.06 15.39 -32.62
N LEU A 140 18.16 14.95 -32.01
CA LEU A 140 19.40 14.60 -32.71
C LEU A 140 19.46 13.11 -33.04
N THR A 141 18.96 12.26 -32.13
CA THR A 141 18.80 10.82 -32.35
C THR A 141 17.52 10.37 -31.67
N ALA A 142 16.80 9.43 -32.28
CA ALA A 142 15.74 8.66 -31.66
C ALA A 142 15.62 7.31 -32.39
N LYS A 143 15.78 6.20 -31.65
CA LYS A 143 15.58 4.83 -32.15
C LYS A 143 15.24 3.85 -31.01
N PRO A 144 14.44 2.79 -31.25
CA PRO A 144 13.71 2.50 -32.48
C PRO A 144 12.59 3.53 -32.71
N ASP A 145 11.92 3.43 -33.86
CA ASP A 145 10.81 4.32 -34.24
C ASP A 145 9.76 4.44 -33.13
N ASN A 146 9.24 5.65 -32.91
CA ASN A 146 8.15 5.92 -31.97
C ASN A 146 8.37 5.39 -30.53
N SER A 147 9.62 5.29 -30.05
CA SER A 147 9.94 4.79 -28.71
C SER A 147 9.97 5.90 -27.63
N CYS A 148 10.62 7.03 -27.93
CA CYS A 148 10.93 8.09 -26.96
C CYS A 148 10.16 9.39 -27.21
N ARG A 149 9.97 10.23 -26.19
CA ARG A 149 9.38 11.59 -26.31
C ARG A 149 9.80 12.53 -25.19
N LEU A 150 9.62 13.84 -25.41
CA LEU A 150 9.71 14.84 -24.35
C LEU A 150 8.36 15.05 -23.66
N ARG A 151 8.41 15.32 -22.35
CA ARG A 151 7.28 15.57 -21.47
C ARG A 151 7.58 16.78 -20.58
N ALA A 152 6.63 17.71 -20.49
CA ALA A 152 6.74 18.92 -19.70
C ALA A 152 5.84 18.85 -18.46
N TYR A 153 6.37 19.22 -17.30
CA TYR A 153 5.70 19.15 -16.01
C TYR A 153 5.85 20.46 -15.24
N PHE A 154 4.84 20.81 -14.44
CA PHE A 154 4.89 21.94 -13.52
C PHE A 154 4.28 21.55 -12.17
N ASN A 155 5.04 21.70 -11.08
CA ASN A 155 4.73 21.16 -9.75
C ASN A 155 4.30 19.68 -9.81
N GLY A 156 4.99 18.87 -10.63
CA GLY A 156 4.69 17.45 -10.85
C GLY A 156 3.53 17.15 -11.80
N ASN A 157 2.70 18.12 -12.16
CA ASN A 157 1.59 17.95 -13.09
C ASN A 157 2.07 18.04 -14.55
N ASN A 158 1.80 17.02 -15.37
CA ASN A 158 2.14 17.03 -16.79
C ASN A 158 1.19 17.97 -17.56
N PHE A 159 1.75 18.97 -18.26
CA PHE A 159 0.94 19.99 -18.96
C PHE A 159 1.17 20.04 -20.47
N ALA A 160 2.27 19.49 -20.98
CA ALA A 160 2.52 19.30 -22.40
C ALA A 160 3.38 18.04 -22.64
N ASN A 161 3.29 17.48 -23.84
CA ASN A 161 4.14 16.38 -24.32
C ASN A 161 4.37 16.58 -25.81
N THR A 162 5.51 16.12 -26.33
CA THR A 162 5.63 15.90 -27.76
C THR A 162 4.87 14.64 -28.16
N GLU A 163 4.64 14.48 -29.46
CA GLU A 163 4.47 13.15 -30.06
C GLU A 163 5.70 12.28 -29.80
N ARG A 164 5.62 10.98 -30.08
CA ARG A 164 6.81 10.11 -30.03
C ARG A 164 7.70 10.41 -31.22
N PHE A 165 9.01 10.34 -30.99
CA PHE A 165 9.99 10.72 -31.97
C PHE A 165 10.09 9.66 -33.08
N PRO A 166 10.01 10.05 -34.36
CA PRO A 166 10.22 9.13 -35.46
C PRO A 166 11.69 8.70 -35.54
N LEU A 167 11.94 7.54 -36.16
CA LEU A 167 13.27 6.99 -36.36
C LEU A 167 14.19 8.00 -37.08
N THR A 168 15.20 8.46 -36.36
CA THR A 168 16.04 9.58 -36.79
C THR A 168 17.18 9.07 -37.69
N GLN A 169 16.92 8.94 -39.00
CA GLN A 169 17.92 8.50 -39.98
C GLN A 169 19.08 9.49 -40.17
N LYS A 170 18.85 10.77 -39.84
CA LYS A 170 19.84 11.85 -39.73
C LYS A 170 19.35 12.82 -38.65
N PRO A 171 20.23 13.46 -37.86
CA PRO A 171 19.82 14.44 -36.86
C PRO A 171 18.93 15.53 -37.42
N SER A 172 17.92 15.97 -36.65
CA SER A 172 17.16 17.14 -37.02
C SER A 172 18.07 18.36 -37.04
N THR A 173 17.81 19.26 -38.00
CA THR A 173 18.41 20.59 -38.09
C THR A 173 17.37 21.70 -37.87
N SER A 174 16.13 21.31 -37.53
CA SER A 174 15.00 22.21 -37.30
C SER A 174 14.50 22.07 -35.87
N TRP A 175 14.61 23.15 -35.11
CA TRP A 175 14.09 23.26 -33.75
C TRP A 175 12.56 23.37 -33.75
N SER A 176 11.92 22.72 -32.78
CA SER A 176 10.47 22.73 -32.58
C SER A 176 10.12 23.35 -31.23
N LEU A 177 9.00 24.06 -31.14
CA LEU A 177 8.50 24.64 -29.89
C LEU A 177 7.55 23.67 -29.19
N LEU A 178 7.81 23.32 -27.92
CA LEU A 178 6.79 22.76 -27.03
C LEU A 178 6.25 23.86 -26.12
N SER A 179 4.93 23.91 -25.93
CA SER A 179 4.24 24.94 -25.14
C SER A 179 2.99 24.37 -24.48
N GLY A 180 2.58 24.95 -23.34
CA GLY A 180 1.30 24.65 -22.70
C GLY A 180 0.99 25.58 -21.53
N THR A 181 -0.25 25.50 -21.03
CA THR A 181 -0.75 26.36 -19.94
C THR A 181 -0.65 25.66 -18.59
N VAL A 182 -0.19 26.39 -17.58
CA VAL A 182 -0.16 25.97 -16.18
C VAL A 182 -0.91 26.98 -15.30
N ILE A 183 -1.43 26.52 -14.17
CA ILE A 183 -2.02 27.37 -13.12
C ILE A 183 -1.29 27.04 -11.81
N PRO A 184 -0.40 27.91 -11.31
CA PRO A 184 0.35 27.68 -10.09
C PRO A 184 -0.54 27.89 -8.86
N SER A 185 -0.28 27.11 -7.81
CA SER A 185 -0.88 27.25 -6.48
C SER A 185 -0.09 28.20 -5.55
N SER A 186 1.07 28.68 -6.00
CA SER A 186 2.08 29.37 -5.20
C SER A 186 2.83 30.43 -6.02
N THR A 187 3.63 31.28 -5.35
CA THR A 187 4.44 32.33 -5.99
C THR A 187 5.73 31.83 -6.66
N THR A 188 6.04 30.55 -6.48
CA THR A 188 7.06 29.81 -7.21
C THR A 188 6.51 28.46 -7.66
N GLY A 189 7.18 27.79 -8.59
CA GLY A 189 6.93 26.39 -8.88
C GLY A 189 8.06 25.73 -9.65
N THR A 190 8.14 24.41 -9.58
CA THR A 190 9.17 23.62 -10.27
C THR A 190 8.69 23.24 -11.65
N PHE A 191 9.38 23.73 -12.68
CA PHE A 191 9.24 23.29 -14.05
C PHE A 191 10.22 22.16 -14.33
N THR A 192 9.77 21.08 -14.99
CA THR A 192 10.61 19.93 -15.35
C THR A 192 10.35 19.50 -16.79
N ILE A 193 11.43 19.29 -17.53
CA ILE A 193 11.44 18.66 -18.86
C ILE A 193 12.02 17.25 -18.71
N SER A 194 11.36 16.25 -19.27
CA SER A 194 11.70 14.84 -19.11
C SER A 194 11.68 14.12 -20.47
N LEU A 195 12.79 13.49 -20.84
CA LEU A 195 12.97 12.66 -22.03
C LEU A 195 12.79 11.18 -21.65
N ASN A 196 11.68 10.57 -22.08
CA ASN A 196 11.24 9.26 -21.62
C ASN A 196 10.89 8.34 -22.80
N CYS A 197 11.33 7.09 -22.72
CA CYS A 197 10.93 6.01 -23.65
C CYS A 197 9.94 5.04 -22.95
N ASN A 198 9.10 4.33 -23.71
CA ASN A 198 8.20 3.28 -23.19
C ASN A 198 8.54 1.86 -23.69
N ALA A 199 9.66 1.75 -24.40
CA ALA A 199 10.30 0.54 -24.86
C ALA A 199 11.83 0.81 -24.77
N PRO A 200 12.70 -0.21 -24.87
CA PRO A 200 14.13 0.00 -25.04
C PRO A 200 14.39 0.99 -26.18
N GLY A 201 14.97 2.14 -25.86
CA GLY A 201 15.08 3.25 -26.81
C GLY A 201 16.17 4.24 -26.42
N PHE A 202 16.98 4.58 -27.42
CA PHE A 202 17.99 5.63 -27.33
C PHE A 202 17.45 6.90 -27.98
N ALA A 203 17.47 8.00 -27.24
CA ALA A 203 17.19 9.32 -27.78
C ALA A 203 18.12 10.38 -27.19
N VAL A 204 18.45 11.37 -28.03
CA VAL A 204 19.21 12.57 -27.68
C VAL A 204 18.41 13.78 -28.13
N ALA A 205 18.13 14.69 -27.21
CA ALA A 205 17.45 15.94 -27.50
C ALA A 205 18.15 17.13 -26.85
N TYR A 206 18.35 18.20 -27.63
CA TYR A 206 18.72 19.52 -27.11
C TYR A 206 17.47 20.29 -26.68
N ILE A 207 17.63 21.14 -25.67
CA ILE A 207 16.58 21.93 -25.01
C ILE A 207 17.12 23.35 -24.81
N ASP A 208 16.38 24.36 -25.27
CA ASP A 208 16.81 25.76 -25.22
C ASP A 208 15.64 26.78 -25.19
N SER A 209 15.97 28.04 -24.91
CA SER A 209 15.10 29.22 -24.95
C SER A 209 13.79 29.07 -24.18
N LEU A 210 13.90 28.76 -22.88
CA LEU A 210 12.77 28.62 -21.97
C LEU A 210 12.09 29.96 -21.74
N ARG A 211 10.78 30.02 -21.93
CA ARG A 211 9.95 31.24 -21.80
C ARG A 211 8.71 30.99 -20.96
N VAL A 212 8.41 31.94 -20.07
CA VAL A 212 7.23 31.96 -19.20
C VAL A 212 6.48 33.27 -19.46
N VAL A 213 5.19 33.18 -19.79
CA VAL A 213 4.36 34.34 -20.13
C VAL A 213 3.05 34.27 -19.34
N LYS A 214 2.59 35.40 -18.79
CA LYS A 214 1.30 35.46 -18.08
C LYS A 214 0.14 35.44 -19.07
N GLY A 215 -0.82 34.55 -18.84
CA GLY A 215 -1.93 34.26 -19.76
C GLY A 215 -1.98 32.78 -20.16
N ALA A 216 -3.16 32.32 -20.54
CA ALA A 216 -3.34 30.99 -21.13
C ALA A 216 -2.88 30.99 -22.60
N ALA A 217 -2.36 29.86 -23.06
CA ALA A 217 -1.90 29.70 -24.43
C ALA A 217 -3.08 29.80 -25.40
N VAL A 218 -3.00 30.73 -26.36
CA VAL A 218 -4.00 30.84 -27.43
C VAL A 218 -3.83 29.66 -28.38
N VAL A 219 -4.78 28.71 -28.35
CA VAL A 219 -4.78 27.53 -29.22
C VAL A 219 -5.12 27.96 -30.65
N SER A 220 -4.11 28.29 -31.44
CA SER A 220 -4.24 28.53 -32.88
C SER A 220 -4.39 27.20 -33.61
N SER A 221 -5.62 26.74 -33.80
CA SER A 221 -5.95 25.51 -34.54
C SER A 221 -5.62 25.66 -36.03
N THR A 222 -4.39 25.32 -36.40
CA THR A 222 -3.89 25.39 -37.78
C THR A 222 -3.47 24.00 -38.24
N THR A 223 -4.42 23.24 -38.78
CA THR A 223 -4.22 21.85 -39.20
C THR A 223 -3.39 21.79 -40.49
N ALA A 224 -2.07 21.65 -40.36
CA ALA A 224 -1.15 21.49 -41.49
C ALA A 224 -1.24 20.06 -42.07
N GLN A 225 -2.25 19.81 -42.91
CA GLN A 225 -2.49 18.50 -43.52
C GLN A 225 -1.44 18.16 -44.60
N ALA A 226 -0.38 17.45 -44.20
CA ALA A 226 0.63 16.92 -45.13
C ALA A 226 0.09 15.68 -45.87
N SER A 227 -0.64 15.88 -46.97
CA SER A 227 -1.12 14.80 -47.83
C SER A 227 -0.02 14.28 -48.76
N SER A 228 0.21 12.97 -48.77
CA SER A 228 1.12 12.31 -49.71
C SER A 228 0.52 12.24 -51.12
N SER A 229 1.22 12.80 -52.10
CA SER A 229 0.97 12.56 -53.53
C SER A 229 2.28 12.65 -54.32
N SER A 230 2.41 11.81 -55.34
CA SER A 230 3.67 11.62 -56.07
C SER A 230 3.95 12.73 -57.10
N SER A 231 5.23 12.90 -57.41
CA SER A 231 5.76 13.95 -58.29
C SER A 231 5.30 13.87 -59.74
N VAL A 232 4.69 14.96 -60.24
CA VAL A 232 4.81 15.40 -61.64
C VAL A 232 5.03 16.92 -61.71
N VAL A 233 6.22 17.29 -62.19
CA VAL A 233 6.79 18.59 -62.61
C VAL A 233 5.86 19.83 -62.75
N ALA A 234 6.29 20.98 -62.20
CA ALA A 234 6.50 22.29 -62.90
C ALA A 234 6.07 23.60 -62.16
N SER A 235 7.06 24.51 -62.04
CA SER A 235 6.98 26.00 -62.16
C SER A 235 6.22 26.92 -61.15
N LEU A 236 7.04 27.58 -60.31
CA LEU A 236 7.24 29.07 -60.20
C LEU A 236 6.32 30.01 -59.37
N SER A 237 7.01 30.92 -58.66
CA SER A 237 6.66 32.31 -58.24
C SER A 237 5.60 32.60 -57.14
N THR A 238 6.05 32.65 -55.87
CA THR A 238 6.23 33.86 -55.02
C THR A 238 5.50 35.19 -55.35
N PRO A 239 5.31 36.13 -54.39
CA PRO A 239 4.78 36.03 -53.00
C PRO A 239 3.87 37.27 -52.64
N VAL A 240 3.89 37.74 -51.37
CA VAL A 240 3.52 39.09 -50.82
C VAL A 240 2.25 39.22 -49.92
N SER A 241 2.52 39.18 -48.60
CA SER A 241 2.14 40.12 -47.52
C SER A 241 0.69 40.48 -47.10
N SER A 242 0.53 40.53 -45.76
CA SER A 242 -0.11 41.61 -44.93
C SER A 242 -1.63 41.89 -45.02
N SER A 243 -2.33 42.33 -43.96
CA SER A 243 -2.07 42.42 -42.50
C SER A 243 -3.35 42.91 -41.77
N THR A 244 -3.43 42.79 -40.43
CA THR A 244 -4.28 43.59 -39.49
C THR A 244 -5.82 43.58 -39.69
N GLY A 245 -6.68 43.59 -38.66
CA GLY A 245 -6.50 43.53 -37.20
C GLY A 245 -7.59 44.32 -36.45
N ALA A 246 -8.09 43.78 -35.31
CA ALA A 246 -9.02 44.41 -34.34
C ALA A 246 -10.46 44.78 -34.85
N ALA A 247 -11.51 44.99 -34.04
CA ALA A 247 -11.90 44.50 -32.69
C ALA A 247 -13.37 44.97 -32.37
N VAL A 248 -13.83 44.80 -31.12
CA VAL A 248 -14.95 45.51 -30.42
C VAL A 248 -16.40 44.94 -30.52
N SER A 249 -16.73 44.07 -29.55
CA SER A 249 -17.80 44.19 -28.52
C SER A 249 -19.28 44.56 -28.83
N SER A 250 -20.20 43.74 -28.29
CA SER A 250 -21.16 44.06 -27.17
C SER A 250 -22.68 43.76 -27.32
N ALA A 251 -23.29 43.43 -26.17
CA ALA A 251 -24.72 43.52 -25.77
C ALA A 251 -25.79 42.51 -26.27
N THR A 252 -26.76 42.23 -25.39
CA THR A 252 -27.96 41.36 -25.55
C THR A 252 -29.26 42.13 -25.20
N PRO A 253 -30.48 41.64 -25.57
CA PRO A 253 -31.50 41.37 -24.52
C PRO A 253 -32.64 40.34 -24.82
N VAL A 254 -33.06 39.61 -23.78
CA VAL A 254 -34.46 39.36 -23.28
C VAL A 254 -35.61 38.81 -24.20
N SER A 255 -35.80 37.48 -24.17
CA SER A 255 -37.03 36.62 -24.04
C SER A 255 -38.41 36.79 -24.79
N SER A 256 -38.94 35.64 -25.27
CA SER A 256 -40.37 35.19 -25.40
C SER A 256 -41.25 35.76 -26.55
N PRO A 257 -42.39 35.14 -27.00
CA PRO A 257 -43.22 34.03 -26.44
C PRO A 257 -43.55 32.86 -27.44
N ALA A 258 -44.70 32.14 -27.32
CA ALA A 258 -45.04 30.85 -27.97
C ALA A 258 -46.50 30.69 -28.49
N SER A 259 -46.86 29.63 -29.29
CA SER A 259 -48.22 28.97 -29.36
C SER A 259 -48.45 27.80 -30.40
N SER A 260 -49.15 26.73 -29.95
CA SER A 260 -50.29 25.94 -30.55
C SER A 260 -50.30 25.07 -31.87
N SER A 261 -50.78 23.79 -31.76
CA SER A 261 -51.99 23.16 -32.43
C SER A 261 -51.96 21.87 -33.33
N GLN A 262 -52.78 20.87 -32.93
CA GLN A 262 -53.71 19.89 -33.61
C GLN A 262 -53.40 18.85 -34.77
N ALA A 263 -53.66 17.55 -34.44
CA ALA A 263 -54.62 16.54 -35.01
C ALA A 263 -54.54 15.83 -36.41
N SER A 264 -54.72 14.48 -36.45
CA SER A 264 -55.64 13.66 -37.35
C SER A 264 -55.23 12.15 -37.54
N SER A 265 -56.05 11.33 -38.23
CA SER A 265 -55.92 9.84 -38.43
C SER A 265 -56.48 9.36 -39.82
N THR A 266 -56.70 8.10 -40.26
CA THR A 266 -57.02 6.77 -39.63
C THR A 266 -56.74 5.53 -40.57
N THR A 267 -57.49 4.41 -40.44
CA THR A 267 -57.42 3.04 -41.06
C THR A 267 -58.38 2.88 -42.31
N PRO A 268 -58.82 1.71 -42.93
CA PRO A 268 -58.92 0.28 -42.47
C PRO A 268 -58.86 -0.92 -43.51
N ALA A 269 -59.33 -2.12 -43.09
CA ALA A 269 -59.77 -3.36 -43.82
C ALA A 269 -58.80 -4.58 -43.86
N SER A 270 -59.20 -5.88 -43.88
CA SER A 270 -60.44 -6.63 -43.50
C SER A 270 -60.27 -8.19 -43.56
N ALA A 271 -61.15 -8.96 -42.87
CA ALA A 271 -61.49 -10.41 -43.05
C ALA A 271 -60.43 -11.52 -42.71
N SER A 272 -60.73 -12.84 -42.61
CA SER A 272 -61.84 -13.61 -41.94
C SER A 272 -61.64 -15.16 -42.00
N ASN A 273 -62.24 -15.92 -41.05
CA ASN A 273 -62.68 -17.35 -41.11
C ASN A 273 -61.79 -18.53 -40.59
N THR A 274 -62.52 -19.59 -40.17
CA THR A 274 -62.19 -20.88 -39.50
C THR A 274 -62.71 -22.07 -40.36
N PRO A 275 -63.02 -23.35 -39.93
CA PRO A 275 -62.90 -24.07 -38.64
C PRO A 275 -62.43 -25.57 -38.70
N SER A 276 -62.65 -26.29 -37.58
CA SER A 276 -62.59 -27.76 -37.34
C SER A 276 -61.24 -28.32 -36.86
N SER A 277 -61.17 -29.42 -36.09
CA SER A 277 -62.18 -30.37 -35.53
C SER A 277 -61.92 -30.60 -34.02
N SER A 278 -62.47 -31.56 -33.23
CA SER A 278 -63.39 -32.72 -33.41
C SER A 278 -64.17 -32.98 -32.07
N SER A 279 -64.58 -34.21 -31.72
CA SER A 279 -65.56 -34.48 -30.63
C SER A 279 -65.42 -35.84 -29.92
N THR A 280 -65.65 -35.86 -28.59
CA THR A 280 -66.26 -36.88 -27.68
C THR A 280 -65.92 -36.46 -26.21
N GLY A 281 -66.67 -36.70 -25.13
CA GLY A 281 -67.93 -37.41 -24.79
C GLY A 281 -67.79 -37.94 -23.33
N SER A 282 -68.78 -38.05 -22.44
CA SER A 282 -70.24 -37.77 -22.44
C SER A 282 -70.79 -37.75 -20.98
N SER A 283 -71.95 -37.11 -20.74
CA SER A 283 -73.06 -37.47 -19.79
C SER A 283 -72.81 -37.85 -18.29
N ALA A 284 -73.73 -37.67 -17.32
CA ALA A 284 -74.99 -36.90 -17.15
C ALA A 284 -75.47 -37.00 -15.66
N ASP A 285 -76.72 -36.58 -15.37
CA ASP A 285 -77.51 -36.77 -14.12
C ASP A 285 -77.08 -36.06 -12.80
N SER A 286 -77.92 -35.94 -11.75
CA SER A 286 -79.28 -35.36 -11.64
C SER A 286 -79.77 -35.29 -10.16
N THR A 287 -80.41 -34.20 -9.74
CA THR A 287 -81.41 -34.07 -8.64
C THR A 287 -81.20 -34.70 -7.22
N THR A 288 -81.05 -33.83 -6.19
CA THR A 288 -81.73 -33.73 -4.85
C THR A 288 -82.46 -34.96 -4.21
N PRO A 289 -82.62 -35.11 -2.84
CA PRO A 289 -82.75 -34.03 -1.81
C PRO A 289 -82.31 -34.32 -0.31
N ALA A 290 -82.55 -33.32 0.57
CA ALA A 290 -83.08 -33.38 1.97
C ALA A 290 -82.24 -33.65 3.27
N ALA A 291 -82.62 -32.88 4.32
CA ALA A 291 -82.49 -33.02 5.80
C ALA A 291 -81.07 -33.07 6.47
N SER A 292 -80.71 -32.32 7.54
CA SER A 292 -81.38 -31.71 8.74
C SER A 292 -81.40 -32.60 10.00
N PRO A 293 -81.43 -32.04 11.24
CA PRO A 293 -81.33 -30.62 11.68
C PRO A 293 -79.88 -30.28 12.16
N SER A 294 -79.50 -29.41 13.13
CA SER A 294 -80.09 -28.47 14.13
C SER A 294 -78.96 -27.54 14.66
N SER A 295 -79.14 -26.45 15.45
CA SER A 295 -80.12 -25.34 15.49
C SER A 295 -79.79 -24.33 16.64
N ALA A 296 -79.76 -23.01 16.37
CA ALA A 296 -79.80 -21.88 17.34
C ALA A 296 -78.59 -21.69 18.34
N ALA A 297 -78.24 -20.49 18.83
CA ALA A 297 -78.56 -19.09 18.45
C ALA A 297 -77.62 -18.02 19.10
N THR A 298 -77.37 -16.93 18.36
CA THR A 298 -77.23 -15.48 18.72
C THR A 298 -76.48 -14.96 19.98
N SER A 299 -75.78 -13.80 19.78
CA SER A 299 -75.61 -12.62 20.69
C SER A 299 -74.23 -12.31 21.32
N THR A 300 -74.01 -11.01 21.52
CA THR A 300 -72.87 -10.24 22.11
C THR A 300 -73.30 -9.56 23.43
N PRO A 301 -72.50 -8.72 24.15
CA PRO A 301 -71.04 -8.68 24.45
C PRO A 301 -70.78 -8.48 25.99
N ASP A 302 -69.69 -7.79 26.35
CA ASP A 302 -69.46 -6.93 27.55
C ASP A 302 -69.00 -7.47 28.93
N ALA A 303 -67.77 -7.03 29.28
CA ALA A 303 -67.39 -6.21 30.46
C ALA A 303 -67.29 -6.76 31.91
N LEU A 304 -66.30 -6.15 32.64
CA LEU A 304 -66.10 -6.09 34.10
C LEU A 304 -65.81 -7.43 34.84
N SER A 305 -65.27 -7.48 36.07
CA SER A 305 -64.30 -6.67 36.85
C SER A 305 -64.12 -7.35 38.23
N THR A 306 -63.19 -6.87 39.08
CA THR A 306 -63.01 -7.21 40.54
C THR A 306 -62.61 -8.68 40.85
N THR A 307 -61.56 -9.03 41.62
CA THR A 307 -61.18 -8.74 43.04
C THR A 307 -62.21 -9.22 44.07
N PRO A 308 -61.84 -9.78 45.25
CA PRO A 308 -60.61 -9.63 46.04
C PRO A 308 -59.86 -10.98 46.28
N GLY A 309 -58.81 -11.13 47.11
CA GLY A 309 -58.05 -10.18 47.93
C GLY A 309 -58.04 -10.53 49.44
N SER A 310 -56.88 -10.34 50.11
CA SER A 310 -56.63 -10.63 51.54
C SER A 310 -56.54 -12.15 51.89
N LEU A 311 -55.93 -12.62 52.98
CA LEU A 311 -55.36 -11.96 54.17
C LEU A 311 -54.04 -12.64 54.61
N SER A 312 -53.08 -11.80 55.02
CA SER A 312 -51.98 -12.05 55.97
C SER A 312 -52.49 -12.56 57.35
N SER A 313 -51.70 -13.00 58.33
CA SER A 313 -50.38 -12.52 58.81
C SER A 313 -49.76 -13.44 59.90
N SER A 314 -48.55 -13.05 60.37
CA SER A 314 -47.87 -13.39 61.66
C SER A 314 -47.29 -14.82 61.86
N ALA A 315 -46.15 -15.02 62.54
CA ALA A 315 -45.05 -14.10 62.92
C ALA A 315 -43.75 -14.85 63.33
N SER A 316 -42.61 -14.15 63.23
CA SER A 316 -41.34 -14.26 64.00
C SER A 316 -40.60 -15.62 64.19
N SER A 317 -39.37 -15.66 63.64
CA SER A 317 -38.10 -16.26 64.19
C SER A 317 -38.16 -17.14 65.46
N SER A 318 -37.46 -18.29 65.57
CA SER A 318 -36.03 -18.52 65.26
C SER A 318 -35.59 -20.02 65.38
N SER A 319 -34.28 -20.28 65.16
CA SER A 319 -33.44 -21.40 65.67
C SER A 319 -33.62 -22.85 65.15
N ASP A 320 -32.49 -23.56 65.05
CA ASP A 320 -32.34 -25.02 64.87
C ASP A 320 -32.96 -25.83 66.03
N PRO A 321 -33.22 -27.15 65.89
CA PRO A 321 -32.26 -28.09 66.50
C PRO A 321 -32.15 -29.54 65.91
N VAL A 322 -30.89 -30.04 65.91
CA VAL A 322 -30.43 -31.37 66.43
C VAL A 322 -30.73 -32.70 65.67
N SER A 323 -29.72 -33.58 65.68
CA SER A 323 -29.61 -34.87 64.97
C SER A 323 -29.82 -36.11 65.85
N SER A 324 -29.82 -37.31 65.25
CA SER A 324 -28.74 -38.35 65.32
C SER A 324 -29.18 -39.65 64.56
N ALA A 325 -28.49 -40.81 64.46
CA ALA A 325 -27.27 -41.35 65.10
C ALA A 325 -26.62 -42.53 64.31
N ASN A 326 -25.47 -43.02 64.82
CA ASN A 326 -24.87 -44.38 64.72
C ASN A 326 -24.03 -44.84 63.48
N THR A 327 -23.01 -45.64 63.83
CA THR A 327 -21.76 -46.09 63.14
C THR A 327 -21.74 -47.64 62.94
N PRO A 328 -20.71 -48.40 62.42
CA PRO A 328 -19.23 -48.15 62.41
C PRO A 328 -18.29 -48.77 61.31
N SER A 329 -16.97 -48.51 61.46
CA SER A 329 -15.79 -49.35 61.05
C SER A 329 -15.42 -49.48 59.53
N SER A 330 -14.15 -49.60 59.07
CA SER A 330 -12.79 -49.44 59.68
C SER A 330 -11.64 -49.43 58.62
N THR A 331 -10.73 -48.42 58.70
CA THR A 331 -9.21 -48.40 58.61
C THR A 331 -8.40 -49.32 57.64
N PRO A 332 -7.07 -49.05 57.34
CA PRO A 332 -6.18 -47.95 57.80
C PRO A 332 -5.24 -47.22 56.78
N THR A 333 -5.11 -45.90 56.96
CA THR A 333 -3.86 -45.08 57.17
C THR A 333 -2.61 -45.17 56.26
N ALA A 334 -2.24 -44.03 55.62
CA ALA A 334 -0.93 -43.32 55.84
C ALA A 334 -0.78 -41.95 55.09
N SER A 335 -0.48 -40.88 55.86
CA SER A 335 0.34 -39.65 55.58
C SER A 335 0.56 -39.03 54.17
N SER A 336 0.69 -37.70 53.96
CA SER A 336 0.41 -36.49 54.79
C SER A 336 0.73 -35.15 54.06
N THR A 337 -0.13 -34.12 54.20
CA THR A 337 0.09 -32.63 54.13
C THR A 337 0.76 -32.00 52.88
N ASP A 338 0.22 -30.97 52.21
CA ASP A 338 -0.26 -29.60 52.61
C ASP A 338 0.86 -28.61 53.00
N SER A 339 0.97 -27.35 52.53
CA SER A 339 0.04 -26.24 52.11
C SER A 339 -0.05 -25.15 53.18
N SER A 340 0.02 -23.85 52.81
CA SER A 340 -0.73 -22.72 53.43
C SER A 340 -0.35 -21.33 52.87
N SER A 341 -1.16 -20.33 53.21
CA SER A 341 -1.22 -18.99 52.62
C SER A 341 -0.72 -17.84 53.53
N THR A 342 -0.56 -16.65 52.93
CA THR A 342 -0.51 -15.30 53.55
C THR A 342 -1.50 -15.10 54.72
N PRO A 343 -1.21 -14.22 55.71
CA PRO A 343 -1.80 -12.86 55.65
C PRO A 343 -1.09 -11.67 56.39
N VAL A 344 -1.16 -10.47 55.77
CA VAL A 344 -1.57 -9.15 56.35
C VAL A 344 -0.71 -8.36 57.40
N SER A 345 -0.45 -7.09 57.04
CA SER A 345 -0.33 -5.84 57.87
C SER A 345 1.00 -5.23 58.39
N SER A 346 0.97 -3.88 58.37
CA SER A 346 1.67 -2.84 59.17
C SER A 346 3.15 -2.42 58.93
N SER A 347 3.29 -1.26 58.29
CA SER A 347 3.90 0.00 58.81
C SER A 347 5.41 0.19 59.06
N ALA A 348 5.85 1.40 58.67
CA ALA A 348 6.90 2.28 59.25
C ALA A 348 8.40 2.11 58.90
N ASP A 349 8.89 3.10 58.12
CA ASP A 349 10.10 3.93 58.28
C ASP A 349 11.45 3.42 58.88
N SER A 350 12.49 3.61 58.06
CA SER A 350 13.71 4.39 58.36
C SER A 350 14.56 4.16 59.63
N SER A 351 15.68 3.46 59.42
CA SER A 351 17.07 3.80 59.84
C SER A 351 17.40 4.27 61.27
N THR A 352 18.39 3.62 61.91
CA THR A 352 19.62 4.34 62.39
C THR A 352 20.83 3.43 62.68
N THR A 353 22.01 4.05 62.50
CA THR A 353 23.41 3.67 62.83
C THR A 353 23.70 3.77 64.36
N PRO A 354 24.93 3.62 64.96
CA PRO A 354 26.29 3.80 64.37
C PRO A 354 27.55 3.09 64.98
N VAL A 355 28.73 3.36 64.36
CA VAL A 355 30.10 3.49 64.96
C VAL A 355 30.77 2.25 65.62
N ALA A 356 32.08 1.95 65.48
CA ALA A 356 33.16 2.27 64.53
C ALA A 356 34.32 1.24 64.72
N SER A 357 35.42 1.19 63.94
CA SER A 357 36.67 1.94 64.22
C SER A 357 37.77 1.69 63.16
N SER A 358 38.62 2.70 62.91
CA SER A 358 40.09 2.73 62.58
C SER A 358 40.81 1.54 61.90
N THR A 359 41.83 1.68 61.02
CA THR A 359 42.45 2.81 60.25
C THR A 359 43.58 2.24 59.35
N ALA A 360 43.75 2.74 58.11
CA ALA A 360 45.00 2.79 57.30
C ALA A 360 45.77 1.45 57.01
N SER A 361 46.67 1.31 56.02
CA SER A 361 47.34 2.25 55.11
C SER A 361 47.82 1.53 53.81
N SER A 362 48.09 2.30 52.76
CA SER A 362 49.11 2.11 51.69
C SER A 362 49.24 0.79 50.91
N THR A 363 49.13 0.89 49.59
CA THR A 363 49.88 0.07 48.62
C THR A 363 51.39 0.37 48.67
N PRO A 364 52.24 -0.63 48.39
CA PRO A 364 53.37 -0.40 47.46
C PRO A 364 53.69 -1.62 46.55
N ASP A 365 54.62 -1.41 45.62
CA ASP A 365 55.07 -2.36 44.59
C ASP A 365 56.06 -3.47 45.04
N ALA A 366 56.25 -4.41 44.11
CA ALA A 366 57.49 -5.13 43.78
C ALA A 366 57.89 -6.45 44.51
N SER A 367 57.82 -7.53 43.71
CA SER A 367 58.82 -8.64 43.64
C SER A 367 58.89 -9.65 44.81
N SER A 368 59.31 -10.93 44.63
CA SER A 368 59.89 -11.64 43.47
C SER A 368 59.63 -13.17 43.52
N ALA A 369 59.72 -13.83 42.35
CA ALA A 369 59.67 -15.28 42.09
C ALA A 369 58.30 -15.97 42.28
N ALA A 370 57.84 -16.88 41.40
CA ALA A 370 58.49 -17.50 40.22
C ALA A 370 57.52 -17.66 39.02
N SER A 371 58.05 -18.17 37.90
CA SER A 371 57.44 -18.29 36.55
C SER A 371 57.25 -16.97 35.78
N THR A 372 57.96 -16.85 34.67
CA THR A 372 58.11 -15.65 33.83
C THR A 372 57.14 -15.61 32.64
N THR A 373 56.94 -14.41 32.08
CA THR A 373 56.08 -14.11 30.91
C THR A 373 56.92 -13.49 29.79
N ILE A 374 56.51 -13.60 28.51
CA ILE A 374 56.55 -12.53 27.46
C ILE A 374 56.16 -13.06 26.05
N THR A 375 55.10 -12.49 25.46
CA THR A 375 54.68 -12.54 24.02
C THR A 375 54.43 -13.92 23.36
N PRO A 376 53.72 -13.94 22.21
CA PRO A 376 54.46 -13.94 20.94
C PRO A 376 53.86 -13.08 19.82
N ALA A 377 54.73 -12.63 18.91
CA ALA A 377 54.39 -12.30 17.53
C ALA A 377 55.53 -12.77 16.60
N ALA A 378 55.17 -13.35 15.46
CA ALA A 378 56.02 -13.72 14.30
C ALA A 378 57.16 -14.78 14.45
N SER A 379 56.98 -15.89 13.71
CA SER A 379 57.95 -16.59 12.82
C SER A 379 59.24 -17.28 13.33
N SER A 380 59.44 -18.53 12.86
CA SER A 380 60.67 -19.08 12.21
C SER A 380 60.42 -20.57 11.82
N THR A 381 60.85 -21.25 10.74
CA THR A 381 62.09 -21.32 9.91
C THR A 381 63.35 -21.78 10.66
N ALA A 382 64.31 -22.55 10.14
CA ALA A 382 64.59 -23.09 8.79
C ALA A 382 64.89 -24.64 8.89
N SER A 383 65.57 -25.40 8.00
CA SER A 383 66.47 -25.20 6.83
C SER A 383 66.45 -26.51 5.97
N SER A 384 67.03 -26.70 4.77
CA SER A 384 68.18 -26.05 4.09
C SER A 384 68.19 -26.26 2.55
N THR A 385 69.11 -25.55 1.88
CA THR A 385 69.46 -25.39 0.43
C THR A 385 70.28 -26.54 -0.20
N PRO A 386 70.68 -26.53 -1.52
CA PRO A 386 70.12 -25.92 -2.77
C PRO A 386 70.17 -26.85 -4.04
N ASP A 387 69.88 -26.26 -5.21
CA ASP A 387 70.59 -26.41 -6.52
C ASP A 387 69.96 -27.10 -7.77
N ALA A 388 70.18 -26.45 -8.92
CA ALA A 388 70.15 -26.81 -10.36
C ALA A 388 69.13 -27.77 -11.07
N SER A 389 68.67 -27.32 -12.25
CA SER A 389 68.31 -28.11 -13.48
C SER A 389 66.98 -28.91 -13.49
N SER A 390 66.35 -29.33 -14.62
CA SER A 390 66.42 -28.94 -16.06
C SER A 390 65.20 -29.41 -16.90
N THR A 391 65.16 -28.94 -18.15
CA THR A 391 64.33 -29.23 -19.35
C THR A 391 63.53 -30.55 -19.54
N ALA A 392 62.25 -30.36 -19.93
CA ALA A 392 61.57 -30.80 -21.19
C ALA A 392 61.26 -32.29 -21.57
N SER A 393 60.11 -32.45 -22.26
CA SER A 393 59.72 -33.54 -23.22
C SER A 393 59.57 -34.97 -22.64
N SER A 394 58.81 -35.95 -23.18
CA SER A 394 57.80 -36.13 -24.27
C SER A 394 57.27 -37.60 -24.13
N GLY A 395 56.16 -38.11 -24.70
CA GLY A 395 55.11 -37.56 -25.58
C GLY A 395 54.10 -38.66 -26.02
N THR A 396 53.20 -38.28 -26.94
CA THR A 396 52.32 -39.00 -27.92
C THR A 396 52.65 -40.46 -28.37
N PRO A 397 51.77 -41.23 -29.10
CA PRO A 397 50.57 -40.81 -29.89
C PRO A 397 49.30 -41.73 -29.87
N SER A 398 48.23 -41.27 -30.59
CA SER A 398 47.20 -42.06 -31.32
C SER A 398 46.13 -42.88 -30.54
N SER A 399 44.90 -43.11 -31.04
CA SER A 399 44.18 -42.61 -32.25
C SER A 399 42.68 -43.00 -32.25
N SER A 400 41.81 -42.17 -32.87
CA SER A 400 40.58 -42.44 -33.68
C SER A 400 39.61 -43.64 -33.41
N ALA A 401 38.33 -43.65 -33.81
CA ALA A 401 37.29 -42.65 -34.17
C ALA A 401 36.01 -43.41 -34.64
N SER A 402 34.81 -42.83 -34.47
CA SER A 402 33.51 -43.33 -35.01
C SER A 402 33.03 -44.71 -34.48
N SER A 403 31.77 -45.18 -34.66
CA SER A 403 30.59 -44.64 -35.36
C SER A 403 29.26 -45.01 -34.66
N THR A 404 28.17 -44.32 -35.00
CA THR A 404 26.75 -44.74 -34.83
C THR A 404 26.37 -45.84 -35.88
N PRO A 405 25.14 -46.41 -35.99
CA PRO A 405 23.84 -46.04 -35.38
C PRO A 405 22.86 -47.19 -34.96
N SER A 406 21.64 -46.78 -34.53
CA SER A 406 20.33 -47.38 -34.89
C SER A 406 19.73 -48.62 -34.17
N SER A 407 18.38 -48.60 -34.12
CA SER A 407 17.39 -49.71 -34.16
C SER A 407 17.01 -50.52 -32.89
N THR A 408 15.84 -50.15 -32.35
CA THR A 408 14.73 -51.04 -31.88
C THR A 408 14.18 -51.95 -33.00
N PRO A 409 13.18 -52.85 -32.77
CA PRO A 409 12.54 -53.32 -31.52
C PRO A 409 12.55 -54.87 -31.37
N GLY A 410 11.90 -55.42 -30.33
CA GLY A 410 11.58 -56.85 -30.25
C GLY A 410 10.80 -57.25 -28.98
N SER A 411 9.61 -57.85 -29.15
CA SER A 411 8.69 -58.16 -28.03
C SER A 411 8.41 -59.67 -27.88
N SER A 412 7.90 -60.03 -26.69
CA SER A 412 6.96 -61.14 -26.40
C SER A 412 7.46 -62.56 -26.06
N SER A 413 6.57 -63.28 -25.36
CA SER A 413 6.50 -64.72 -25.05
C SER A 413 7.48 -65.36 -24.04
N THR A 414 6.90 -65.69 -22.88
CA THR A 414 7.19 -66.80 -21.94
C THR A 414 6.82 -68.17 -22.57
N PRO A 415 6.80 -69.36 -21.89
CA PRO A 415 7.12 -69.70 -20.47
C PRO A 415 7.93 -71.02 -20.24
N VAL A 416 8.50 -71.23 -19.03
CA VAL A 416 8.81 -72.59 -18.47
C VAL A 416 8.67 -72.68 -16.93
N SER A 417 7.82 -73.60 -16.47
CA SER A 417 7.75 -74.42 -15.23
C SER A 417 8.48 -74.10 -13.90
N SER A 418 7.67 -73.95 -12.83
CA SER A 418 7.64 -74.72 -11.53
C SER A 418 8.86 -75.51 -11.01
N SER A 419 9.13 -75.69 -9.70
CA SER A 419 8.44 -75.26 -8.43
C SER A 419 9.19 -75.77 -7.17
N ALA A 420 9.01 -75.14 -5.99
CA ALA A 420 9.20 -75.80 -4.69
C ALA A 420 8.52 -75.06 -3.50
N THR A 421 7.43 -75.60 -2.92
CA THR A 421 6.89 -75.18 -1.60
C THR A 421 5.90 -76.20 -1.00
N PRO A 422 6.03 -76.55 0.29
CA PRO A 422 4.93 -76.90 1.21
C PRO A 422 4.90 -75.91 2.40
N SER A 423 3.88 -75.74 3.26
CA SER A 423 2.51 -76.27 3.44
C SER A 423 1.85 -75.39 4.54
N SER A 424 0.53 -75.28 4.77
CA SER A 424 -0.67 -75.81 4.08
C SER A 424 -1.98 -75.22 4.65
N THR A 425 -2.98 -74.95 3.78
CA THR A 425 -4.44 -75.19 3.94
C THR A 425 -5.26 -74.54 5.09
N SER A 426 -6.57 -74.26 4.97
CA SER A 426 -7.58 -74.19 3.87
C SER A 426 -8.90 -73.60 4.49
N ALA A 427 -10.01 -73.28 3.80
CA ALA A 427 -10.49 -73.54 2.44
C ALA A 427 -11.42 -72.37 1.95
N ALA A 428 -11.49 -72.06 0.65
CA ALA A 428 -12.54 -72.46 -0.33
C ALA A 428 -13.95 -71.81 -0.12
N SER A 429 -14.68 -71.35 -1.14
CA SER A 429 -14.39 -71.29 -2.59
C SER A 429 -15.25 -70.25 -3.33
N SER A 430 -14.88 -69.98 -4.59
CA SER A 430 -15.51 -69.02 -5.52
C SER A 430 -16.91 -69.38 -6.02
N THR A 431 -17.71 -68.39 -6.44
CA THR A 431 -18.26 -68.30 -7.83
C THR A 431 -19.05 -67.00 -8.07
N THR A 432 -19.21 -66.62 -9.36
CA THR A 432 -20.21 -65.63 -9.82
C THR A 432 -20.54 -65.94 -11.28
N PRO A 433 -21.84 -66.02 -11.65
CA PRO A 433 -22.23 -65.45 -12.95
C PRO A 433 -23.67 -64.86 -13.03
N SER A 434 -23.80 -63.83 -13.86
CA SER A 434 -24.94 -63.51 -14.76
C SER A 434 -26.35 -63.09 -14.24
N SER A 435 -26.72 -61.88 -14.68
CA SER A 435 -27.97 -61.51 -15.40
C SER A 435 -29.32 -61.20 -14.71
N THR A 436 -29.99 -60.19 -15.29
CA THR A 436 -31.46 -59.90 -15.35
C THR A 436 -32.26 -59.46 -14.11
N SER A 437 -32.45 -58.15 -14.03
CA SER A 437 -33.75 -57.42 -14.08
C SER A 437 -34.98 -57.82 -13.22
N ALA A 438 -35.44 -56.80 -12.47
CA ALA A 438 -36.85 -56.35 -12.27
C ALA A 438 -37.68 -56.75 -11.02
N SER A 439 -38.51 -55.77 -10.60
CA SER A 439 -39.79 -55.86 -9.87
C SER A 439 -39.85 -56.18 -8.37
N SER A 440 -39.84 -55.12 -7.56
CA SER A 440 -40.84 -54.77 -6.52
C SER A 440 -41.67 -55.85 -5.79
N THR A 441 -41.76 -55.77 -4.46
CA THR A 441 -43.03 -55.41 -3.76
C THR A 441 -42.84 -55.02 -2.28
N THR A 442 -43.79 -54.22 -1.76
CA THR A 442 -43.98 -53.73 -0.37
C THR A 442 -44.86 -54.72 0.45
N PRO A 443 -45.34 -54.51 1.72
CA PRO A 443 -45.39 -53.25 2.51
C PRO A 443 -45.25 -53.30 4.07
N SER A 444 -45.24 -52.10 4.67
CA SER A 444 -45.77 -51.73 6.01
C SER A 444 -45.12 -52.30 7.30
N SER A 445 -45.06 -51.61 8.46
CA SER A 445 -45.27 -50.19 8.86
C SER A 445 -44.89 -50.07 10.38
N ALA A 446 -44.94 -48.97 11.15
CA ALA A 446 -45.40 -47.57 11.01
C ALA A 446 -44.72 -46.66 12.07
N SER A 447 -44.92 -45.34 11.99
CA SER A 447 -44.89 -44.35 13.10
C SER A 447 -43.54 -44.05 13.82
N SER A 448 -43.26 -42.84 14.33
CA SER A 448 -43.89 -41.49 14.20
C SER A 448 -43.00 -40.46 14.93
N SER A 449 -42.87 -39.18 14.56
CA SER A 449 -43.34 -38.39 13.41
C SER A 449 -42.44 -37.12 13.24
N THR A 450 -42.67 -36.26 12.24
CA THR A 450 -41.62 -35.38 11.68
C THR A 450 -42.06 -33.96 11.29
N ALA A 451 -41.34 -32.93 11.76
CA ALA A 451 -41.28 -31.55 11.21
C ALA A 451 -39.99 -30.87 11.73
N ALA A 452 -39.15 -30.10 11.01
CA ALA A 452 -39.11 -29.55 9.63
C ALA A 452 -39.91 -28.25 9.32
N SER A 453 -39.22 -27.27 8.71
CA SER A 453 -39.78 -26.13 7.93
C SER A 453 -38.71 -25.55 7.00
N SER A 454 -39.07 -25.27 5.74
CA SER A 454 -38.24 -24.64 4.71
C SER A 454 -39.14 -23.99 3.66
N SER A 455 -38.62 -23.10 2.81
CA SER A 455 -39.40 -22.53 1.69
C SER A 455 -38.51 -22.12 0.51
N THR A 456 -39.06 -22.24 -0.70
CA THR A 456 -38.48 -21.90 -2.02
C THR A 456 -39.62 -21.30 -2.90
N PRO A 457 -39.41 -20.82 -4.15
CA PRO A 457 -40.12 -19.62 -4.62
C PRO A 457 -41.26 -19.85 -5.62
N VAL A 458 -42.04 -18.78 -5.87
CA VAL A 458 -43.02 -18.67 -6.96
C VAL A 458 -42.95 -17.28 -7.60
N ALA A 459 -43.09 -17.21 -8.93
CA ALA A 459 -43.27 -15.96 -9.67
C ALA A 459 -44.28 -16.16 -10.81
N SER A 460 -45.19 -15.20 -11.02
CA SER A 460 -45.88 -14.96 -12.31
C SER A 460 -46.68 -13.66 -12.33
N SER A 461 -46.23 -12.74 -13.19
CA SER A 461 -46.99 -11.73 -13.98
C SER A 461 -48.39 -11.25 -13.54
N ALA A 462 -48.51 -9.94 -13.35
CA ALA A 462 -49.60 -9.14 -13.94
C ALA A 462 -49.10 -7.71 -14.24
N THR A 463 -49.04 -7.33 -15.53
CA THR A 463 -48.75 -5.95 -15.97
C THR A 463 -50.06 -5.18 -16.15
N PRO A 464 -50.04 -3.84 -16.09
CA PRO A 464 -50.51 -3.13 -17.28
C PRO A 464 -49.68 -1.89 -17.68
N SER A 465 -49.38 -1.83 -18.98
CA SER A 465 -49.44 -0.68 -19.90
C SER A 465 -48.89 0.70 -19.50
N SER A 466 -47.98 1.21 -20.33
CA SER A 466 -47.47 2.58 -20.34
C SER A 466 -48.28 3.54 -21.25
N THR A 467 -48.43 4.79 -20.80
CA THR A 467 -48.78 6.01 -21.57
C THR A 467 -48.24 7.21 -20.75
N SER A 468 -47.35 8.13 -21.19
CA SER A 468 -47.37 9.07 -22.34
C SER A 468 -48.54 10.06 -22.28
N VAL A 469 -48.47 11.40 -22.46
CA VAL A 469 -47.52 12.41 -23.04
C VAL A 469 -47.68 13.70 -22.16
N ALA A 470 -46.81 14.73 -22.01
CA ALA A 470 -45.73 15.41 -22.78
C ALA A 470 -44.52 15.77 -21.87
N SER A 471 -43.35 16.31 -22.27
CA SER A 471 -42.80 16.96 -23.48
C SER A 471 -42.98 18.49 -23.69
N SER A 472 -41.97 19.27 -23.29
CA SER A 472 -41.56 20.54 -23.93
C SER A 472 -40.07 20.84 -23.63
N THR A 473 -39.15 20.37 -24.48
CA THR A 473 -38.38 21.15 -25.49
C THR A 473 -37.09 21.85 -25.01
N THR A 474 -35.98 21.43 -25.62
CA THR A 474 -34.68 22.09 -25.85
C THR A 474 -34.83 23.44 -26.63
N PRO A 475 -33.78 24.29 -26.85
CA PRO A 475 -32.35 23.99 -26.94
C PRO A 475 -31.36 25.01 -26.29
N SER A 476 -30.08 24.92 -26.68
CA SER A 476 -28.88 25.53 -26.08
C SER A 476 -28.56 26.96 -26.56
N SER A 477 -27.77 27.72 -25.75
CA SER A 477 -26.38 28.14 -26.07
C SER A 477 -25.89 29.51 -25.47
N THR A 478 -24.66 29.47 -24.94
CA THR A 478 -23.62 30.53 -24.84
C THR A 478 -23.84 31.96 -24.26
N SER A 479 -23.01 32.24 -23.23
CA SER A 479 -22.16 33.45 -23.03
C SER A 479 -22.76 34.78 -22.48
N VAL A 480 -22.04 35.37 -21.50
CA VAL A 480 -21.19 36.60 -21.61
C VAL A 480 -20.63 36.93 -20.20
N ALA A 481 -19.55 37.71 -20.11
CA ALA A 481 -18.91 38.12 -18.85
C ALA A 481 -18.84 39.65 -18.68
N SER A 482 -18.32 40.10 -17.52
CA SER A 482 -17.82 41.45 -17.20
C SER A 482 -18.81 42.55 -16.81
N SER A 483 -18.56 43.18 -15.65
CA SER A 483 -18.35 44.65 -15.53
C SER A 483 -17.80 45.02 -14.14
N THR A 484 -17.27 46.22 -14.00
CA THR A 484 -16.53 46.73 -12.82
C THR A 484 -17.29 47.81 -12.04
N THR A 485 -16.68 48.24 -10.93
CA THR A 485 -17.10 49.29 -9.99
C THR A 485 -17.49 50.64 -10.61
N PRO A 486 -18.21 51.46 -9.84
CA PRO A 486 -17.83 52.86 -9.64
C PRO A 486 -17.43 53.16 -8.19
N SER A 487 -16.80 54.32 -7.96
CA SER A 487 -16.30 54.80 -6.67
C SER A 487 -16.84 56.21 -6.36
N SER A 488 -17.12 56.52 -5.09
CA SER A 488 -17.16 57.90 -4.59
C SER A 488 -17.15 58.00 -3.06
N THR A 489 -16.10 58.57 -2.49
CA THR A 489 -16.16 59.34 -1.22
C THR A 489 -16.51 60.80 -1.57
N PRO A 490 -17.05 61.61 -0.64
CA PRO A 490 -16.16 62.61 -0.02
C PRO A 490 -16.46 62.90 1.48
N SER A 491 -15.61 63.74 2.10
CA SER A 491 -15.48 63.91 3.56
C SER A 491 -15.79 65.33 4.05
N SER A 492 -16.31 65.48 5.27
CA SER A 492 -16.28 66.68 6.14
C SER A 492 -17.09 66.40 7.42
N THR A 493 -16.83 66.86 8.65
CA THR A 493 -15.78 67.65 9.35
C THR A 493 -16.10 67.54 10.87
N SER A 494 -15.28 67.85 11.89
CA SER A 494 -13.88 68.30 12.04
C SER A 494 -13.49 68.35 13.53
N SER A 495 -12.21 68.07 13.89
CA SER A 495 -11.47 68.57 15.09
C SER A 495 -12.04 68.27 16.52
N SER A 496 -11.29 68.15 17.61
CA SER A 496 -9.87 68.42 18.00
C SER A 496 -9.60 67.69 19.34
N ALA A 497 -8.38 67.54 19.90
CA ALA A 497 -6.98 67.44 19.45
C ALA A 497 -6.10 67.36 20.73
N SER A 498 -4.93 66.70 20.70
CA SER A 498 -3.86 66.77 21.73
C SER A 498 -4.18 66.17 23.14
N SER A 499 -3.22 65.69 23.96
CA SER A 499 -1.80 65.33 23.74
C SER A 499 -1.19 64.51 24.92
N SER A 500 -0.23 63.64 24.60
CA SER A 500 1.01 63.30 25.36
C SER A 500 1.00 62.92 26.87
N SER A 501 1.33 61.65 27.14
CA SER A 501 2.35 61.14 28.11
C SER A 501 2.49 61.67 29.56
N ALA A 502 2.52 60.76 30.55
CA ALA A 502 3.54 60.69 31.63
C ALA A 502 3.42 59.40 32.48
N SER A 503 4.47 59.09 33.26
CA SER A 503 4.67 57.85 34.02
C SER A 503 4.04 57.81 35.42
N SER A 504 3.85 56.57 35.93
CA SER A 504 4.08 56.11 37.33
C SER A 504 3.46 56.85 38.53
N THR A 505 2.75 56.08 39.38
CA THR A 505 3.12 55.90 40.82
C THR A 505 2.38 54.70 41.42
N THR A 506 3.04 53.93 42.29
CA THR A 506 2.39 53.10 43.31
C THR A 506 2.09 53.93 44.56
N PRO A 507 1.10 53.50 45.36
CA PRO A 507 1.27 53.61 46.82
C PRO A 507 0.95 52.29 47.55
N VAL A 508 1.36 52.22 48.82
CA VAL A 508 1.35 51.01 49.66
C VAL A 508 0.19 51.01 50.66
N SER A 509 -0.24 49.79 51.00
CA SER A 509 -1.16 49.34 52.05
C SER A 509 -1.40 50.26 53.27
N THR A 510 -2.64 50.26 53.76
CA THR A 510 -2.91 50.17 55.21
C THR A 510 -4.22 49.44 55.46
N ALA A 511 -4.39 48.83 56.63
CA ALA A 511 -5.44 47.84 56.89
C ALA A 511 -6.59 48.35 57.76
N SER A 512 -7.73 47.67 57.70
CA SER A 512 -8.74 47.62 58.78
C SER A 512 -9.44 46.27 58.75
N SER A 513 -9.79 45.75 59.92
CA SER A 513 -10.22 44.36 60.13
C SER A 513 -11.74 44.24 60.26
N THR A 514 -12.31 43.19 59.66
CA THR A 514 -13.65 42.71 60.03
C THR A 514 -13.76 41.20 59.79
N SER A 515 -14.52 40.54 60.68
CA SER A 515 -14.61 39.09 60.85
C SER A 515 -15.08 38.30 59.62
N THR A 516 -14.38 37.20 59.33
CA THR A 516 -14.88 36.10 58.48
C THR A 516 -16.03 35.33 59.16
N PRO A 517 -17.18 35.11 58.50
CA PRO A 517 -17.94 33.88 58.66
C PRO A 517 -17.25 32.76 57.87
N SER A 518 -17.17 31.55 58.43
CA SER A 518 -16.59 30.39 57.73
C SER A 518 -17.57 29.87 56.69
N ALA A 519 -17.34 30.20 55.41
CA ALA A 519 -18.01 29.56 54.30
C ALA A 519 -17.25 28.27 53.95
N THR A 520 -17.85 27.11 54.23
CA THR A 520 -17.35 25.81 53.75
C THR A 520 -17.12 25.89 52.25
N PRO A 521 -15.95 25.50 51.71
CA PRO A 521 -15.74 25.46 50.28
C PRO A 521 -16.68 24.40 49.68
N THR A 522 -17.79 24.85 49.09
CA THR A 522 -18.57 24.02 48.18
C THR A 522 -17.63 23.58 47.07
N SER A 523 -17.46 22.27 46.93
CA SER A 523 -16.59 21.69 45.90
C SER A 523 -17.12 22.11 44.53
N SER A 524 -16.52 23.15 43.96
CA SER A 524 -16.74 23.55 42.58
C SER A 524 -16.12 22.46 41.71
N THR A 525 -16.94 21.47 41.35
CA THR A 525 -16.57 20.41 40.43
C THR A 525 -16.06 21.04 39.16
N LEU A 526 -14.75 21.02 38.96
CA LEU A 526 -14.11 21.57 37.79
C LEU A 526 -14.74 20.90 36.55
N PRO A 527 -15.24 21.69 35.58
CA PRO A 527 -15.93 21.13 34.43
C PRO A 527 -14.99 20.20 33.65
N SER A 528 -15.47 18.98 33.38
CA SER A 528 -14.78 17.96 32.59
C SER A 528 -14.15 18.55 31.32
N ALA A 529 -12.85 18.33 31.15
CA ALA A 529 -12.15 18.70 29.93
C ALA A 529 -12.52 17.75 28.80
N THR A 530 -12.94 18.31 27.68
CA THR A 530 -13.14 17.61 26.41
C THR A 530 -11.98 17.96 25.47
N VAL A 531 -11.38 16.96 24.82
CA VAL A 531 -10.22 17.17 23.93
C VAL A 531 -10.43 16.37 22.65
N ASP A 532 -10.54 17.04 21.50
CA ASP A 532 -10.61 16.37 20.19
C ASP A 532 -9.33 15.56 19.95
N SER A 533 -9.46 14.30 19.53
CA SER A 533 -8.32 13.38 19.38
C SER A 533 -7.46 13.63 18.13
N THR A 534 -7.67 14.77 17.45
CA THR A 534 -6.91 15.17 16.26
C THR A 534 -5.44 15.36 16.63
N VAL A 535 -4.52 14.83 15.83
CA VAL A 535 -3.08 15.04 16.04
C VAL A 535 -2.60 16.30 15.30
N LEU A 536 -1.98 17.24 15.99
CA LEU A 536 -1.31 18.38 15.35
C LEU A 536 0.11 17.98 14.92
N ILE A 537 0.40 17.97 13.62
CA ILE A 537 1.74 17.73 13.08
C ILE A 537 2.38 19.08 12.75
N ILE A 538 3.47 19.43 13.41
CA ILE A 538 4.24 20.65 13.18
C ILE A 538 5.53 20.29 12.41
N ALA A 539 5.68 20.85 11.20
CA ALA A 539 6.79 20.52 10.30
C ALA A 539 7.24 21.73 9.46
N LYS A 540 8.42 21.60 8.84
CA LYS A 540 9.01 22.64 7.98
C LYS A 540 8.31 22.78 6.63
N ASP A 541 7.84 21.65 6.09
CA ASP A 541 7.25 21.51 4.77
C ASP A 541 6.33 20.27 4.73
N ALA A 542 5.60 20.10 3.62
CA ALA A 542 4.63 19.02 3.46
C ALA A 542 5.26 17.61 3.34
N ALA A 543 6.50 17.49 2.85
CA ALA A 543 7.18 16.19 2.77
C ALA A 543 7.66 15.75 4.15
N THR A 544 8.23 16.67 4.93
CA THR A 544 8.57 16.49 6.34
C THR A 544 7.33 16.16 7.17
N ALA A 545 6.19 16.81 6.92
CA ALA A 545 4.93 16.47 7.57
C ALA A 545 4.42 15.06 7.20
N LYS A 546 4.59 14.66 5.93
CA LYS A 546 4.16 13.35 5.43
C LYS A 546 4.74 12.20 6.27
N LEU A 547 6.02 12.28 6.61
CA LEU A 547 6.77 11.28 7.39
C LEU A 547 6.18 11.00 8.78
N ALA A 548 5.52 11.98 9.41
CA ALA A 548 4.74 11.76 10.63
C ALA A 548 3.31 11.30 10.34
N SER A 549 2.70 11.82 9.28
CA SER A 549 1.31 11.53 8.95
C SER A 549 1.08 10.14 8.38
N ASP A 550 2.08 9.50 7.75
CA ASP A 550 1.95 8.18 7.12
C ASP A 550 1.47 7.13 8.12
N GLY A 551 2.10 7.04 9.29
CA GLY A 551 1.69 6.13 10.35
C GLY A 551 0.29 6.43 10.90
N LEU A 552 -0.10 7.69 11.03
CA LEU A 552 -1.46 8.05 11.46
C LEU A 552 -2.51 7.70 10.39
N ASN A 553 -2.18 7.95 9.13
CA ASN A 553 -2.99 7.60 7.97
C ASN A 553 -3.13 6.08 7.82
N ALA A 554 -2.10 5.29 8.14
CA ALA A 554 -2.16 3.83 8.17
C ALA A 554 -3.25 3.33 9.14
N TYR A 555 -3.30 3.90 10.34
CA TYR A 555 -4.31 3.56 11.36
C TYR A 555 -5.70 4.17 11.08
N GLY A 556 -5.78 5.25 10.30
CA GLY A 556 -6.99 6.07 10.13
C GLY A 556 -7.21 7.10 11.26
N ILE A 557 -6.14 7.54 11.93
CA ILE A 557 -6.18 8.56 12.99
C ILE A 557 -6.19 9.97 12.37
N PRO A 558 -7.20 10.82 12.67
CA PRO A 558 -7.25 12.20 12.16
C PRO A 558 -6.06 13.05 12.61
N PHE A 559 -5.49 13.81 11.66
CA PHE A 559 -4.39 14.74 11.92
C PHE A 559 -4.60 16.07 11.16
N GLN A 560 -3.89 17.10 11.60
CA GLN A 560 -3.77 18.38 10.92
C GLN A 560 -2.30 18.74 10.76
N ASN A 561 -1.88 19.00 9.52
CA ASN A 561 -0.55 19.54 9.24
C ASN A 561 -0.52 21.06 9.48
N PHE A 562 0.48 21.53 10.21
CA PHE A 562 0.82 22.93 10.40
C PHE A 562 2.25 23.17 9.92
N ILE A 563 2.37 23.90 8.81
CA ILE A 563 3.62 24.12 8.10
C ILE A 563 4.25 25.45 8.51
N VAL A 564 5.55 25.41 8.82
CA VAL A 564 6.29 26.50 9.42
C VAL A 564 7.57 26.77 8.62
N ALA A 565 7.50 27.78 7.76
CA ALA A 565 8.63 28.27 6.99
C ALA A 565 9.70 28.91 7.91
N GLN A 566 10.90 29.17 7.38
CA GLN A 566 11.98 29.83 8.14
C GLN A 566 11.61 31.23 8.65
N ALA A 567 10.62 31.91 8.05
CA ALA A 567 10.10 33.18 8.55
C ALA A 567 9.18 33.04 9.78
N GLY A 568 8.88 31.81 10.21
CA GLY A 568 7.86 31.49 11.23
C GLY A 568 6.44 31.43 10.66
N SER A 569 5.52 30.91 11.47
CA SER A 569 4.07 30.86 11.22
C SER A 569 3.33 31.10 12.55
N THR A 570 2.14 31.68 12.53
CA THR A 570 1.26 31.76 13.71
C THR A 570 0.66 30.38 14.02
N LEU A 571 0.75 29.92 15.27
CA LEU A 571 0.15 28.65 15.71
C LEU A 571 -1.36 28.60 15.39
N PRO A 572 -1.92 27.41 15.07
CA PRO A 572 -3.37 27.24 15.06
C PRO A 572 -3.96 27.38 16.47
N VAL A 573 -5.27 27.64 16.55
CA VAL A 573 -5.99 27.75 17.83
C VAL A 573 -5.95 26.39 18.53
N LEU A 574 -5.21 26.28 19.65
CA LEU A 574 -5.02 25.03 20.37
C LEU A 574 -6.24 24.60 21.18
N ASN A 575 -7.03 25.56 21.68
CA ASN A 575 -8.23 25.34 22.48
C ASN A 575 -9.30 26.39 22.17
N SER A 576 -10.58 25.98 22.14
CA SER A 576 -11.72 26.88 21.91
C SER A 576 -12.30 27.47 23.21
N SER A 577 -12.02 26.84 24.36
CA SER A 577 -12.39 27.34 25.69
C SER A 577 -11.38 26.86 26.74
N LEU A 578 -11.61 27.17 28.03
CA LEU A 578 -10.82 26.62 29.14
C LEU A 578 -11.00 25.09 29.33
N THR A 579 -12.00 24.48 28.71
CA THR A 579 -12.33 23.04 28.83
C THR A 579 -12.48 22.31 27.50
N SER A 580 -12.30 22.98 26.36
CA SER A 580 -12.35 22.37 25.03
C SER A 580 -11.02 22.56 24.31
N GLY A 581 -10.24 21.48 24.23
CA GLY A 581 -8.98 21.40 23.50
C GLY A 581 -9.18 20.82 22.09
N ASN A 582 -8.46 21.35 21.10
CA ASN A 582 -8.66 21.01 19.69
C ASN A 582 -7.75 19.86 19.19
N TYR A 583 -6.74 19.46 19.97
CA TYR A 583 -5.74 18.46 19.58
C TYR A 583 -5.39 17.49 20.72
N GLY A 584 -5.50 16.18 20.48
CA GLY A 584 -5.27 15.13 21.47
C GLY A 584 -3.82 14.68 21.57
N GLY A 585 -3.03 14.98 20.53
CA GLY A 585 -1.61 14.72 20.45
C GLY A 585 -0.92 15.79 19.59
N ILE A 586 0.38 15.98 19.80
CA ILE A 586 1.22 16.87 18.98
C ILE A 586 2.43 16.06 18.49
N ILE A 587 2.79 16.14 17.22
CA ILE A 587 4.06 15.64 16.68
C ILE A 587 4.84 16.84 16.16
N VAL A 588 6.15 16.92 16.45
CA VAL A 588 7.04 17.92 15.87
C VAL A 588 8.21 17.24 15.17
N MET A 589 8.47 17.64 13.93
CA MET A 589 9.54 17.12 13.09
C MET A 589 10.77 18.03 13.10
N SER A 590 11.94 17.45 13.35
CA SER A 590 13.26 18.07 13.24
C SER A 590 13.42 19.41 13.99
N SER A 591 12.81 19.54 15.18
CA SER A 591 12.65 20.81 15.94
C SER A 591 12.02 21.99 15.16
N VAL A 592 11.50 21.78 13.95
CA VAL A 592 11.26 22.86 12.97
C VAL A 592 12.52 23.73 12.75
N ALA A 593 13.70 23.11 12.80
CA ALA A 593 14.97 23.82 12.87
C ALA A 593 15.49 24.23 11.48
N TYR A 594 15.96 25.48 11.39
CA TYR A 594 16.61 26.08 10.21
C TYR A 594 17.92 26.76 10.63
N ASN A 595 18.87 26.85 9.70
CA ASN A 595 20.08 27.64 9.89
C ASN A 595 19.82 29.11 9.49
N TYR A 596 19.82 30.01 10.46
CA TYR A 596 19.70 31.47 10.25
C TYR A 596 21.05 32.15 9.97
N GLY A 597 22.15 31.39 10.00
CA GLY A 597 23.51 31.88 9.75
C GLY A 597 24.08 32.70 10.90
N GLY A 598 25.22 33.35 10.63
CA GLY A 598 25.94 34.18 11.60
C GLY A 598 26.22 33.46 12.92
N THR A 599 26.02 34.16 14.03
CA THR A 599 26.09 33.62 15.40
C THR A 599 24.78 32.99 15.87
N THR A 600 23.67 33.18 15.15
CA THR A 600 22.35 32.59 15.49
C THR A 600 22.31 31.09 15.20
N GLY A 601 22.93 30.67 14.09
CA GLY A 601 23.07 29.25 13.73
C GLY A 601 21.75 28.52 13.53
N TRP A 602 21.69 27.26 13.95
CA TRP A 602 20.48 26.44 13.90
C TRP A 602 19.52 26.79 15.05
N GLN A 603 18.31 27.22 14.71
CA GLN A 603 17.23 27.52 15.68
C GLN A 603 15.89 26.99 15.17
N SER A 604 14.94 26.76 16.09
CA SER A 604 13.55 26.47 15.73
C SER A 604 12.87 27.68 15.09
N ALA A 605 12.03 27.47 14.06
CA ALA A 605 11.11 28.50 13.56
C ALA A 605 9.84 28.65 14.42
N ILE A 606 9.62 27.78 15.40
CA ILE A 606 8.67 27.99 16.49
C ILE A 606 9.36 28.86 17.56
N THR A 607 8.79 30.01 17.86
CA THR A 607 9.32 30.98 18.84
C THR A 607 9.16 30.50 20.28
N THR A 608 9.91 31.09 21.23
CA THR A 608 9.84 30.76 22.66
C THR A 608 8.43 30.91 23.25
N ASP A 609 7.68 31.92 22.85
CA ASP A 609 6.30 32.14 23.31
C ASP A 609 5.34 31.08 22.76
N GLN A 610 5.56 30.64 21.52
CA GLN A 610 4.79 29.56 20.91
C GLN A 610 5.13 28.19 21.53
N TRP A 611 6.40 27.93 21.85
CA TRP A 611 6.79 26.78 22.65
C TRP A 611 6.15 26.81 24.03
N THR A 612 6.07 27.98 24.67
CA THR A 612 5.39 28.18 25.95
C THR A 612 3.89 27.92 25.84
N ALA A 613 3.23 28.38 24.77
CA ALA A 613 1.82 28.09 24.50
C ALA A 613 1.55 26.59 24.31
N LEU A 614 2.38 25.89 23.52
CA LEU A 614 2.30 24.44 23.33
C LEU A 614 2.51 23.68 24.66
N ASN A 615 3.52 24.06 25.44
CA ASN A 615 3.82 23.46 26.75
C ASN A 615 2.69 23.68 27.76
N ASN A 616 2.09 24.87 27.80
CA ASN A 616 0.93 25.16 28.65
C ASN A 616 -0.29 24.35 28.21
N TYR A 617 -0.53 24.23 26.90
CA TYR A 617 -1.61 23.40 26.35
C TYR A 617 -1.49 21.92 26.76
N GLN A 618 -0.27 21.36 26.72
CA GLN A 618 -0.01 20.01 27.25
C GLN A 618 -0.43 19.87 28.72
N LEU A 619 -0.06 20.83 29.57
CA LEU A 619 -0.36 20.81 31.00
C LEU A 619 -1.86 20.98 31.30
N SER A 620 -2.55 21.87 30.58
CA SER A 620 -3.99 22.11 30.73
C SER A 620 -4.83 20.91 30.29
N PHE A 621 -4.55 20.35 29.11
CA PHE A 621 -5.40 19.34 28.46
C PHE A 621 -4.87 17.90 28.51
N LYS A 622 -3.75 17.68 29.21
CA LYS A 622 -3.06 16.37 29.36
C LYS A 622 -2.62 15.77 28.02
N VAL A 623 -2.25 16.64 27.07
CA VAL A 623 -1.87 16.28 25.71
C VAL A 623 -0.39 15.85 25.66
N ARG A 624 -0.11 14.73 25.00
CA ARG A 624 1.24 14.18 24.80
C ARG A 624 1.88 14.77 23.55
N MET A 625 3.20 15.03 23.61
CA MET A 625 3.98 15.53 22.47
C MET A 625 5.02 14.50 22.03
N VAL A 626 5.09 14.21 20.74
CA VAL A 626 6.15 13.42 20.11
C VAL A 626 7.12 14.36 19.39
N ARG A 627 8.41 14.05 19.44
CA ARG A 627 9.50 14.77 18.80
C ARG A 627 10.30 13.78 17.97
N ILE A 628 10.48 14.03 16.68
CA ILE A 628 11.11 13.10 15.73
C ILE A 628 12.24 13.82 14.99
N ASP A 629 13.32 13.12 14.63
CA ASP A 629 14.51 13.68 13.99
C ASP A 629 15.18 14.80 14.82
N GLU A 630 15.23 14.63 16.15
CA GLU A 630 15.80 15.62 17.05
C GLU A 630 17.31 15.40 17.29
N TYR A 631 18.03 16.50 17.50
CA TYR A 631 19.39 16.46 18.01
C TYR A 631 19.38 16.39 19.55
N PRO A 632 20.12 15.47 20.21
CA PRO A 632 20.17 15.36 21.67
C PRO A 632 20.56 16.67 22.37
N GLY A 633 19.95 16.95 23.52
CA GLY A 633 20.18 18.21 24.22
C GLY A 633 19.28 18.44 25.44
N ALA A 634 19.57 19.53 26.17
CA ALA A 634 18.97 19.80 27.49
C ALA A 634 17.43 19.86 27.48
N SER A 635 16.81 20.34 26.40
CA SER A 635 15.34 20.35 26.20
C SER A 635 14.70 18.96 26.17
N PHE A 636 15.52 17.91 26.07
CA PHE A 636 15.16 16.50 26.05
C PHE A 636 15.83 15.71 27.20
N GLY A 637 16.41 16.40 28.20
CA GLY A 637 17.09 15.75 29.34
C GLY A 637 18.34 14.94 28.95
N THR A 638 19.00 15.31 27.85
CA THR A 638 20.12 14.57 27.27
C THR A 638 21.29 15.47 26.84
N THR A 639 22.43 14.83 26.56
CA THR A 639 23.56 15.38 25.80
C THR A 639 23.85 14.43 24.62
N PRO A 640 24.36 14.90 23.48
CA PRO A 640 24.92 14.01 22.46
C PRO A 640 26.10 13.20 23.03
N GLY A 641 26.29 12.00 22.49
CA GLY A 641 27.45 11.14 22.75
C GLY A 641 28.75 11.76 22.22
N ALA A 642 29.89 11.29 22.75
CA ALA A 642 31.21 11.89 22.52
C ALA A 642 31.62 11.93 21.03
N ASP A 643 31.25 10.89 20.27
CA ASP A 643 31.61 10.67 18.88
C ASP A 643 30.67 11.40 17.89
N GLY A 644 29.61 12.04 18.40
CA GLY A 644 28.64 12.77 17.58
C GLY A 644 27.61 11.87 16.89
N GLY A 645 27.42 12.06 15.58
CA GLY A 645 26.35 11.42 14.81
C GLY A 645 26.81 10.26 13.94
N CYS A 646 25.94 9.26 13.79
CA CYS A 646 26.14 8.03 13.05
C CYS A 646 25.06 7.90 11.93
N CYS A 647 25.25 7.10 10.87
CA CYS A 647 26.46 6.37 10.51
C CYS A 647 26.84 6.66 9.05
N THR A 648 28.14 6.79 8.78
CA THR A 648 28.62 6.79 7.39
C THR A 648 28.66 5.35 6.87
N SER A 649 27.96 5.08 5.76
CA SER A 649 28.09 3.82 5.02
C SER A 649 29.56 3.43 4.83
N PRO A 650 29.95 2.16 5.06
CA PRO A 650 29.10 0.98 5.24
C PRO A 650 28.75 0.64 6.71
N VAL A 651 28.91 1.56 7.67
CA VAL A 651 28.59 1.28 9.08
C VAL A 651 27.08 1.24 9.31
N THR A 652 26.56 0.09 9.73
CA THR A 652 25.20 -0.07 10.29
C THR A 652 25.29 -0.10 11.82
N GLN A 653 24.47 0.69 12.50
CA GLN A 653 24.26 0.58 13.94
C GLN A 653 22.85 0.02 14.21
N ASN A 654 22.72 -0.97 15.08
CA ASN A 654 21.42 -1.57 15.40
C ASN A 654 20.67 -0.79 16.49
N ILE A 655 19.41 -0.43 16.25
CA ILE A 655 18.47 0.12 17.25
C ILE A 655 17.61 -0.99 17.86
N SER A 656 17.23 -0.85 19.12
CA SER A 656 16.24 -1.72 19.80
C SER A 656 15.48 -0.96 20.88
N PHE A 657 14.19 -1.28 21.09
CA PHE A 657 13.47 -0.81 22.29
C PHE A 657 14.09 -1.39 23.55
N SER A 658 14.49 -0.55 24.50
CA SER A 658 14.94 -0.97 25.83
C SER A 658 13.77 -1.18 26.79
N ASP A 659 12.66 -0.46 26.58
CA ASP A 659 11.42 -0.58 27.37
C ASP A 659 10.21 -0.23 26.49
N THR A 660 9.13 -1.00 26.64
CA THR A 660 7.84 -0.80 25.92
C THR A 660 6.64 -0.63 26.87
N SER A 661 6.88 -0.56 28.20
CA SER A 661 5.87 -0.47 29.26
C SER A 661 5.01 0.79 29.21
N ASP A 662 5.48 1.89 28.59
CA ASP A 662 4.72 3.12 28.39
C ASP A 662 3.73 3.05 27.21
N PHE A 663 3.84 2.04 26.35
CA PHE A 663 3.03 1.84 25.14
C PHE A 663 2.70 0.35 24.87
N PRO A 664 2.20 -0.41 25.86
CA PRO A 664 2.07 -1.88 25.76
C PRO A 664 1.07 -2.32 24.68
N THR A 665 0.08 -1.49 24.35
CA THR A 665 -0.91 -1.75 23.29
C THR A 665 -0.30 -1.73 21.88
N ALA A 666 0.90 -1.15 21.73
CA ALA A 666 1.68 -1.24 20.49
C ALA A 666 2.12 -2.68 20.21
N GLN A 667 2.23 -3.54 21.24
CA GLN A 667 2.60 -4.96 21.11
C GLN A 667 3.93 -5.18 20.36
N LEU A 668 4.89 -4.29 20.59
CA LEU A 668 6.26 -4.36 20.05
C LEU A 668 7.18 -5.11 21.01
N LYS A 669 8.12 -5.88 20.47
CA LYS A 669 9.07 -6.68 21.28
C LYS A 669 10.30 -5.86 21.68
N ALA A 670 10.57 -5.81 22.99
CA ALA A 670 11.76 -5.18 23.55
C ALA A 670 13.03 -6.01 23.31
N ASN A 671 14.19 -5.36 23.33
CA ASN A 671 15.53 -5.93 23.12
C ASN A 671 15.76 -6.59 21.74
N VAL A 672 14.88 -6.33 20.77
CA VAL A 672 14.99 -6.80 19.39
C VAL A 672 15.76 -5.79 18.56
N LYS A 673 16.90 -6.21 17.99
CA LYS A 673 17.75 -5.38 17.12
C LYS A 673 17.16 -5.20 15.71
N VAL A 674 17.23 -3.99 15.16
CA VAL A 674 16.89 -3.64 13.77
C VAL A 674 17.93 -2.67 13.22
N GLY A 675 18.32 -2.82 11.96
CA GLY A 675 19.29 -1.94 11.29
C GLY A 675 18.78 -0.50 11.14
N THR A 676 19.69 0.47 11.12
CA THR A 676 19.40 1.90 10.90
C THR A 676 19.90 2.39 9.54
N ASP A 677 20.07 1.47 8.59
CA ASP A 677 20.67 1.71 7.27
C ASP A 677 20.01 2.89 6.55
N GLY A 678 20.82 3.88 6.15
CA GLY A 678 20.35 5.13 5.53
C GLY A 678 19.75 6.17 6.49
N LEU A 679 19.39 5.81 7.72
CA LEU A 679 18.87 6.73 8.73
C LEU A 679 20.01 7.37 9.53
N TYR A 680 20.24 8.67 9.33
CA TYR A 680 21.12 9.45 10.21
C TYR A 680 20.54 9.51 11.63
N HIS A 681 21.40 9.42 12.64
CA HIS A 681 21.04 9.43 14.06
C HIS A 681 22.19 9.93 14.94
N VAL A 682 21.90 10.24 16.20
CA VAL A 682 22.89 10.71 17.18
C VAL A 682 22.66 9.98 18.50
N PRO A 683 23.54 9.03 18.91
CA PRO A 683 23.45 8.41 20.22
C PRO A 683 23.50 9.45 21.34
N ALA A 684 22.57 9.35 22.30
CA ALA A 684 22.43 10.29 23.40
C ALA A 684 22.82 9.68 24.76
N THR A 685 23.21 10.54 25.69
CA THR A 685 23.36 10.21 27.12
C THR A 685 22.34 11.01 27.91
N ILE A 686 21.63 10.37 28.84
CA ILE A 686 20.68 11.05 29.75
C ILE A 686 21.46 11.84 30.80
N THR A 687 21.07 13.10 31.03
CA THR A 687 21.71 13.99 32.01
C THR A 687 20.95 14.05 33.34
N ASP A 688 19.67 13.67 33.36
CA ASP A 688 18.83 13.60 34.56
C ASP A 688 17.80 12.48 34.44
N SER A 689 18.00 11.39 35.19
CA SER A 689 17.10 10.24 35.21
C SER A 689 15.82 10.44 36.04
N SER A 690 15.69 11.53 36.81
CA SER A 690 14.47 11.84 37.56
C SER A 690 13.35 12.37 36.67
N THR A 691 13.70 13.07 35.59
CA THR A 691 12.75 13.58 34.57
C THR A 691 12.77 12.81 33.26
N THR A 692 13.77 11.95 33.01
CA THR A 692 14.03 11.37 31.67
C THR A 692 14.34 9.87 31.71
N LYS A 693 13.58 9.09 30.93
CA LYS A 693 13.66 7.62 30.82
C LYS A 693 14.06 7.21 29.41
N ALA A 694 15.03 6.29 29.26
CA ALA A 694 15.35 5.68 27.97
C ALA A 694 14.32 4.61 27.58
N VAL A 695 13.82 4.65 26.34
CA VAL A 695 12.88 3.65 25.80
C VAL A 695 13.37 2.95 24.53
N ALA A 696 14.34 3.53 23.83
CA ALA A 696 15.11 2.83 22.80
C ALA A 696 16.60 3.15 22.93
N VAL A 697 17.45 2.21 22.52
CA VAL A 697 18.91 2.31 22.54
C VAL A 697 19.51 1.92 21.19
N PHE A 698 20.59 2.58 20.83
CA PHE A 698 21.53 2.11 19.82
C PHE A 698 22.52 1.17 20.48
N THR A 699 22.66 -0.03 19.95
CA THR A 699 23.65 -0.99 20.44
C THR A 699 24.99 -0.81 19.71
N PRO A 700 26.14 -1.01 20.38
CA PRO A 700 27.41 -1.16 19.68
C PRO A 700 27.33 -2.33 18.69
N ASP A 701 28.06 -2.20 17.58
CA ASP A 701 28.12 -3.21 16.54
C ASP A 701 29.52 -3.23 15.89
N SER A 702 29.76 -4.20 15.01
CA SER A 702 31.05 -4.46 14.33
C SER A 702 31.68 -3.24 13.64
N GLY A 703 30.88 -2.25 13.22
CA GLY A 703 31.35 -0.97 12.65
C GLY A 703 31.20 0.26 13.56
N SER A 704 30.59 0.15 14.74
CA SER A 704 30.36 1.28 15.66
C SER A 704 30.60 0.87 17.11
N THR A 705 31.69 1.39 17.69
CA THR A 705 32.13 1.08 19.06
C THR A 705 31.26 1.71 20.15
N VAL A 706 30.38 2.66 19.80
CA VAL A 706 29.65 3.48 20.76
C VAL A 706 28.14 3.35 20.53
N GLY A 707 27.48 2.70 21.48
CA GLY A 707 26.03 2.73 21.63
C GLY A 707 25.58 3.91 22.49
N GLY A 708 24.27 4.04 22.68
CA GLY A 708 23.69 5.10 23.51
C GLY A 708 22.17 5.06 23.47
N VAL A 709 21.53 6.08 24.04
CA VAL A 709 20.08 6.22 24.01
C VAL A 709 19.65 6.73 22.63
N ALA A 710 18.69 6.02 22.02
CA ALA A 710 18.10 6.35 20.72
C ALA A 710 16.77 7.08 20.84
N ALA A 711 16.04 6.85 21.94
CA ALA A 711 14.82 7.56 22.26
C ALA A 711 14.56 7.64 23.76
N VAL A 712 13.96 8.75 24.19
CA VAL A 712 13.55 8.99 25.58
C VAL A 712 12.08 9.34 25.71
N ILE A 713 11.52 9.09 26.89
CA ILE A 713 10.31 9.76 27.38
C ILE A 713 10.74 10.70 28.52
N ASN A 714 10.34 11.97 28.45
CA ASN A 714 10.47 12.92 29.54
C ASN A 714 9.13 13.16 30.25
N ASN A 715 9.17 13.37 31.56
CA ASN A 715 8.09 13.94 32.35
C ASN A 715 8.60 15.20 33.07
N PHE A 716 8.33 16.36 32.49
CA PHE A 716 8.70 17.64 33.08
C PHE A 716 7.51 18.23 33.83
N ASN A 717 7.37 17.86 35.12
CA ASN A 717 6.30 18.33 36.01
C ASN A 717 4.88 18.11 35.45
N GLY A 718 4.63 16.94 34.85
CA GLY A 718 3.36 16.58 34.21
C GLY A 718 3.30 16.91 32.70
N ARG A 719 4.32 17.56 32.13
CA ARG A 719 4.48 17.70 30.68
C ARG A 719 5.20 16.47 30.11
N GLU A 720 4.44 15.60 29.48
CA GLU A 720 4.93 14.35 28.87
C GLU A 720 5.42 14.58 27.43
N GLN A 721 6.64 14.17 27.08
CA GLN A 721 7.10 14.11 25.68
C GLN A 721 7.90 12.84 25.35
N PHE A 722 7.79 12.31 24.13
CA PHE A 722 8.55 11.17 23.59
C PHE A 722 9.46 11.68 22.47
N VAL A 723 10.78 11.48 22.58
CA VAL A 723 11.79 12.07 21.69
C VAL A 723 12.61 10.98 20.99
N TRP A 724 12.78 11.10 19.67
CA TRP A 724 13.62 10.24 18.84
C TRP A 724 14.85 10.98 18.32
N PHE A 725 16.04 10.40 18.54
CA PHE A 725 17.33 10.92 18.07
C PHE A 725 17.79 10.27 16.76
N ILE A 726 16.81 10.02 15.87
CA ILE A 726 16.97 9.35 14.57
C ILE A 726 16.03 10.00 13.54
N SER A 727 16.54 10.16 12.33
CA SER A 727 15.79 10.61 11.16
C SER A 727 14.72 9.59 10.74
N TRP A 728 13.77 10.04 9.90
CA TRP A 728 12.56 9.28 9.60
C TRP A 728 12.34 9.13 8.09
N ALA A 729 11.98 7.92 7.64
CA ALA A 729 11.72 7.60 6.24
C ALA A 729 10.68 6.46 6.12
N THR A 730 9.41 6.78 6.36
CA THR A 730 8.28 5.82 6.24
C THR A 730 8.08 5.31 4.80
N ASP A 731 8.60 6.04 3.81
CA ASP A 731 8.52 5.73 2.39
C ASP A 731 9.44 4.58 1.96
N TRP A 732 10.58 4.35 2.63
CA TRP A 732 11.50 3.23 2.30
C TRP A 732 11.99 2.40 3.48
N SER A 733 12.02 2.93 4.71
CA SER A 733 12.62 2.23 5.86
C SER A 733 11.62 1.31 6.57
N PRO A 734 11.88 -0.02 6.68
CA PRO A 734 11.13 -0.87 7.61
C PRO A 734 11.33 -0.42 9.07
N THR A 735 12.49 0.18 9.39
CA THR A 735 12.82 0.64 10.74
C THR A 735 11.97 1.83 11.15
N SER A 736 11.84 2.88 10.33
CA SER A 736 10.91 3.99 10.63
C SER A 736 9.46 3.50 10.74
N ASN A 737 9.06 2.54 9.90
CA ASN A 737 7.75 1.93 10.00
C ASN A 737 7.57 1.11 11.29
N TRP A 738 8.57 0.39 11.80
CA TRP A 738 8.47 -0.33 13.07
C TRP A 738 8.40 0.63 14.28
N LEU A 739 9.22 1.68 14.28
CA LEU A 739 9.35 2.60 15.41
C LEU A 739 8.12 3.51 15.59
N GLN A 740 7.35 3.80 14.53
CA GLN A 740 6.20 4.71 14.61
C GLN A 740 5.10 4.21 15.56
N HIS A 741 4.88 2.90 15.61
CA HIS A 741 3.82 2.30 16.42
C HIS A 741 3.99 2.57 17.91
N ALA A 742 5.23 2.68 18.41
CA ALA A 742 5.50 3.02 19.80
C ALA A 742 4.98 4.43 20.15
N HIS A 743 5.36 5.44 19.38
CA HIS A 743 4.98 6.81 19.70
C HIS A 743 3.50 7.10 19.38
N ILE A 744 2.91 6.44 18.36
CA ILE A 744 1.47 6.56 18.06
C ILE A 744 0.63 6.00 19.21
N HIS A 745 0.91 4.78 19.67
CA HIS A 745 0.19 4.18 20.80
C HIS A 745 0.46 4.91 22.12
N TRP A 746 1.68 5.40 22.34
CA TRP A 746 2.01 6.21 23.51
C TRP A 746 1.22 7.52 23.54
N MET A 747 1.24 8.29 22.45
CA MET A 747 0.61 9.62 22.35
C MET A 747 -0.91 9.53 22.54
N THR A 748 -1.55 8.59 21.85
CA THR A 748 -3.00 8.30 21.95
C THR A 748 -3.40 7.54 23.22
N ARG A 749 -2.43 7.09 24.03
CA ARG A 749 -2.62 6.19 25.18
C ARG A 749 -3.37 4.90 24.84
N GLY A 750 -3.32 4.47 23.58
CA GLY A 750 -4.07 3.33 23.04
C GLY A 750 -5.58 3.56 22.90
N VAL A 751 -6.07 4.80 22.97
CA VAL A 751 -7.47 5.17 22.71
C VAL A 751 -7.50 6.10 21.50
N PHE A 752 -8.02 5.64 20.37
CA PHE A 752 -8.11 6.44 19.14
C PHE A 752 -9.21 5.94 18.20
N VAL A 753 -9.79 6.86 17.42
CA VAL A 753 -10.52 6.49 16.20
C VAL A 753 -9.49 6.01 15.16
N GLY A 754 -9.78 4.87 14.53
CA GLY A 754 -8.83 4.09 13.75
C GLY A 754 -8.65 2.66 14.28
N LYS A 755 -7.87 1.86 13.55
CA LYS A 755 -7.61 0.43 13.81
C LYS A 755 -6.16 0.07 13.49
N ARG A 756 -5.65 -1.01 14.07
CA ARG A 756 -4.49 -1.76 13.54
C ARG A 756 -4.98 -3.17 13.21
N LYS A 757 -4.86 -3.59 11.94
CA LYS A 757 -5.02 -4.97 11.48
C LYS A 757 -3.82 -5.30 10.59
N VAL A 758 -3.44 -6.57 10.52
CA VAL A 758 -2.39 -7.06 9.63
C VAL A 758 -2.97 -8.17 8.78
N HIS A 759 -2.94 -7.98 7.47
CA HIS A 759 -3.40 -8.95 6.50
C HIS A 759 -2.24 -9.43 5.62
N LEU A 760 -2.14 -10.74 5.43
CA LEU A 760 -1.16 -11.40 4.58
C LEU A 760 -1.91 -12.42 3.70
N SER A 761 -2.37 -11.94 2.56
CA SER A 761 -3.06 -12.74 1.54
C SER A 761 -2.09 -13.04 0.41
N ASP A 762 -1.52 -14.24 0.44
CA ASP A 762 -0.63 -14.72 -0.61
C ASP A 762 -1.50 -15.42 -1.68
N GLN A 763 -1.65 -14.78 -2.85
CA GLN A 763 -2.43 -15.30 -3.98
C GLN A 763 -1.56 -16.15 -4.90
N ILE A 764 -2.08 -17.30 -5.32
CA ILE A 764 -1.44 -18.23 -6.26
C ILE A 764 -2.21 -18.24 -7.57
N ASP A 765 -1.66 -17.57 -8.57
CA ASP A 765 -2.13 -17.51 -9.96
C ASP A 765 -1.79 -18.81 -10.72
N ASP A 766 -2.19 -18.92 -11.99
CA ASP A 766 -1.94 -20.03 -12.94
C ASP A 766 -2.42 -21.45 -12.54
N MET A 767 -3.28 -21.63 -11.52
CA MET A 767 -3.61 -23.00 -11.08
C MET A 767 -4.33 -23.82 -12.16
N GLN A 768 -3.98 -25.12 -12.23
CA GLN A 768 -4.25 -26.09 -13.31
C GLN A 768 -3.41 -25.93 -14.59
N LEU A 769 -2.73 -24.80 -14.84
CA LEU A 769 -1.85 -24.63 -16.01
C LEU A 769 -0.48 -25.27 -15.81
N SER A 770 0.26 -25.43 -16.90
CA SER A 770 1.72 -25.45 -16.91
C SER A 770 2.25 -24.05 -17.25
N THR A 771 3.40 -23.68 -16.68
CA THR A 771 4.03 -22.36 -16.90
C THR A 771 5.43 -22.58 -17.51
N GLU A 772 5.79 -21.80 -18.54
CA GLU A 772 7.14 -21.81 -19.12
C GLU A 772 8.18 -21.34 -18.08
N MET A 773 9.29 -22.06 -17.94
CA MET A 773 10.30 -21.78 -16.92
C MET A 773 11.47 -20.96 -17.46
N PHE A 774 11.77 -19.85 -16.79
CA PHE A 774 12.96 -19.03 -17.07
C PHE A 774 14.27 -19.84 -16.92
N TYR A 775 14.31 -20.75 -15.95
CA TYR A 775 15.45 -21.63 -15.72
C TYR A 775 15.07 -22.91 -14.93
N PRO A 776 15.66 -24.07 -15.25
CA PRO A 776 16.62 -24.31 -16.32
C PRO A 776 15.95 -24.56 -17.67
N THR A 777 16.51 -24.00 -18.75
CA THR A 777 15.90 -23.98 -20.10
C THR A 777 15.81 -25.36 -20.78
N ASN A 778 16.19 -26.44 -20.10
CA ASN A 778 15.97 -27.83 -20.51
C ASN A 778 14.75 -28.48 -19.83
N ILE A 779 14.08 -27.76 -18.92
CA ILE A 779 12.75 -28.05 -18.38
C ILE A 779 11.87 -26.92 -18.91
N PRO A 780 11.26 -27.07 -20.10
CA PRO A 780 10.57 -25.95 -20.76
C PRO A 780 9.37 -25.46 -19.94
N GLU A 781 8.61 -26.38 -19.35
CA GLU A 781 7.41 -26.08 -18.57
C GLU A 781 7.39 -26.85 -17.24
N VAL A 782 6.70 -26.31 -16.24
CA VAL A 782 6.36 -26.97 -14.97
C VAL A 782 4.89 -26.78 -14.63
N LYS A 783 4.20 -27.87 -14.24
CA LYS A 783 2.92 -27.90 -13.54
C LYS A 783 3.13 -28.64 -12.21
N ILE A 784 2.69 -28.07 -11.09
CA ILE A 784 2.84 -28.71 -9.76
C ILE A 784 2.01 -30.00 -9.63
N GLY A 785 2.43 -30.89 -8.73
CA GLY A 785 1.75 -32.15 -8.44
C GLY A 785 0.88 -32.13 -7.18
N ILE A 786 0.11 -33.20 -6.98
CA ILE A 786 -0.69 -33.42 -5.76
C ILE A 786 0.18 -33.38 -4.50
N THR A 787 1.39 -33.96 -4.55
CA THR A 787 2.35 -33.96 -3.44
C THR A 787 2.80 -32.55 -3.05
N ASP A 788 2.82 -31.60 -3.99
CA ASP A 788 3.13 -30.20 -3.70
C ASP A 788 1.98 -29.51 -2.95
N LEU A 789 0.73 -29.77 -3.34
CA LEU A 789 -0.46 -29.28 -2.61
C LEU A 789 -0.51 -29.86 -1.19
N GLU A 790 -0.27 -31.16 -1.02
CA GLU A 790 -0.25 -31.84 0.27
C GLU A 790 0.88 -31.31 1.17
N ALA A 791 2.07 -31.03 0.60
CA ALA A 791 3.14 -30.36 1.33
C ALA A 791 2.77 -28.93 1.81
N HIS A 792 1.92 -28.21 1.06
CA HIS A 792 1.40 -26.89 1.47
C HIS A 792 0.30 -26.99 2.54
N VAL A 793 -0.55 -28.03 2.51
CA VAL A 793 -1.51 -28.31 3.60
C VAL A 793 -0.78 -28.55 4.93
N ASP A 794 0.25 -29.41 4.92
CA ASP A 794 1.09 -29.68 6.09
C ASP A 794 1.85 -28.41 6.55
N TRP A 795 2.33 -27.61 5.60
CA TRP A 795 3.03 -26.36 5.93
C TRP A 795 2.11 -25.29 6.52
N GLN A 796 0.93 -25.03 5.92
CA GLN A 796 -0.05 -24.08 6.46
C GLN A 796 -0.46 -24.47 7.88
N THR A 797 -0.70 -25.75 8.14
CA THR A 797 -0.97 -26.27 9.50
C THR A 797 0.21 -25.99 10.44
N SER A 798 1.44 -26.18 9.96
CA SER A 798 2.66 -25.95 10.72
C SER A 798 2.90 -24.46 11.05
N ILE A 799 2.80 -23.55 10.07
CA ILE A 799 3.08 -22.12 10.28
C ILE A 799 2.03 -21.44 11.18
N ASN A 800 0.75 -21.82 11.07
CA ASN A 800 -0.29 -21.35 11.99
C ASN A 800 -0.01 -21.75 13.45
N SER A 801 0.61 -22.90 13.70
CA SER A 801 1.01 -23.29 15.07
C SER A 801 2.14 -22.45 15.68
N ARG A 802 2.87 -21.68 14.86
CA ARG A 802 3.94 -20.74 15.28
C ARG A 802 3.51 -19.27 15.31
N LEU A 803 2.42 -18.92 14.63
CA LEU A 803 1.93 -17.55 14.56
C LEU A 803 1.36 -17.06 15.92
N PRO A 804 1.31 -15.74 16.18
CA PRO A 804 0.71 -15.20 17.39
C PRO A 804 -0.78 -15.56 17.48
N ALA A 805 -1.29 -15.77 18.69
CA ALA A 805 -2.68 -16.17 18.90
C ALA A 805 -3.67 -15.26 18.15
N GLY A 806 -4.73 -15.85 17.58
CA GLY A 806 -5.70 -15.14 16.74
C GLY A 806 -5.31 -15.00 15.26
N SER A 807 -4.17 -15.53 14.84
CA SER A 807 -3.80 -15.63 13.42
C SER A 807 -4.57 -16.76 12.70
N ASP A 808 -4.79 -16.58 11.40
CA ASP A 808 -5.32 -17.60 10.46
C ASP A 808 -4.73 -17.30 9.07
N PHE A 809 -3.65 -17.99 8.71
CA PHE A 809 -2.95 -17.83 7.44
C PHE A 809 -3.24 -18.99 6.47
N TRP A 810 -3.51 -18.68 5.21
CA TRP A 810 -3.76 -19.64 4.13
C TRP A 810 -3.60 -18.99 2.76
N LEU A 811 -3.29 -19.78 1.74
CA LEU A 811 -3.16 -19.31 0.35
C LEU A 811 -4.53 -19.19 -0.34
N GLU A 812 -4.72 -18.16 -1.18
CA GLU A 812 -5.89 -18.02 -2.07
C GLU A 812 -5.49 -18.40 -3.51
N ILE A 813 -6.19 -19.36 -4.11
CA ILE A 813 -5.82 -20.00 -5.37
C ILE A 813 -6.70 -19.49 -6.53
N GLY A 814 -6.08 -18.86 -7.52
CA GLY A 814 -6.67 -18.46 -8.79
C GLY A 814 -6.64 -19.62 -9.79
N HIS A 815 -7.81 -20.08 -10.20
CA HIS A 815 -7.96 -21.27 -11.05
C HIS A 815 -8.19 -20.97 -12.53
N ASN A 816 -7.61 -21.79 -13.41
CA ASN A 816 -7.83 -21.78 -14.86
C ASN A 816 -8.39 -23.13 -15.35
N GLY A 817 -9.72 -23.23 -15.45
CA GLY A 817 -10.40 -24.49 -15.76
C GLY A 817 -10.01 -25.15 -17.08
N ASN A 818 -9.49 -24.40 -18.06
CA ASN A 818 -9.00 -24.98 -19.31
C ASN A 818 -7.74 -25.86 -19.08
N GLY A 819 -6.95 -25.62 -18.03
CA GLY A 819 -5.78 -26.44 -17.68
C GLY A 819 -6.13 -27.85 -17.16
N ASP A 820 -7.36 -28.03 -16.65
CA ASP A 820 -7.97 -29.35 -16.46
C ASP A 820 -8.41 -29.90 -17.82
N ILE A 821 -9.25 -29.16 -18.57
CA ILE A 821 -9.83 -29.65 -19.82
C ILE A 821 -8.76 -30.05 -20.85
N ILE A 822 -7.63 -29.34 -20.98
CA ILE A 822 -6.47 -29.73 -21.81
C ILE A 822 -5.94 -31.11 -21.38
N ASN A 823 -5.68 -31.32 -20.08
CA ASN A 823 -5.12 -32.57 -19.58
C ASN A 823 -6.13 -33.73 -19.68
N SER A 824 -7.39 -33.46 -19.33
CA SER A 824 -8.51 -34.39 -19.39
C SER A 824 -8.85 -34.82 -20.82
N THR A 825 -8.77 -33.93 -21.81
CA THR A 825 -9.00 -34.25 -23.24
C THR A 825 -7.88 -35.08 -23.84
N LEU A 826 -6.62 -34.64 -23.70
CA LEU A 826 -5.45 -35.40 -24.16
C LEU A 826 -5.42 -36.82 -23.57
N THR A 827 -5.74 -36.96 -22.29
CA THR A 827 -5.79 -38.26 -21.62
C THR A 827 -7.00 -39.11 -22.05
N ASP A 828 -8.14 -38.50 -22.43
CA ASP A 828 -9.30 -39.24 -22.95
C ASP A 828 -9.06 -39.80 -24.35
N ASP A 829 -8.31 -39.07 -25.19
CA ASP A 829 -7.86 -39.51 -26.51
C ASP A 829 -6.79 -40.61 -26.41
N ASP A 830 -5.76 -40.44 -25.57
CA ASP A 830 -4.71 -41.45 -25.32
C ASP A 830 -5.30 -42.77 -24.77
N MET A 831 -6.32 -42.69 -23.92
CA MET A 831 -7.07 -43.87 -23.44
C MET A 831 -8.19 -44.33 -24.39
N ASN A 832 -8.52 -43.54 -25.42
CA ASN A 832 -9.65 -43.71 -26.33
C ASN A 832 -10.99 -43.98 -25.61
N THR A 833 -11.32 -43.20 -24.55
CA THR A 833 -12.54 -43.44 -23.76
C THR A 833 -13.73 -42.55 -24.10
N ASN A 834 -13.56 -41.54 -24.96
CA ASN A 834 -14.64 -40.73 -25.55
C ASN A 834 -15.63 -40.14 -24.50
N LYS A 835 -15.11 -39.73 -23.33
CA LYS A 835 -15.86 -39.07 -22.25
C LYS A 835 -15.88 -37.54 -22.39
N CYS A 836 -14.90 -36.98 -23.09
CA CYS A 836 -14.78 -35.56 -23.37
C CYS A 836 -15.55 -35.20 -24.65
N ASN A 837 -16.54 -34.33 -24.48
CA ASN A 837 -17.30 -33.71 -25.56
C ASN A 837 -17.54 -32.25 -25.15
N PRO A 838 -16.93 -31.25 -25.81
CA PRO A 838 -15.99 -31.34 -26.94
C PRO A 838 -14.77 -32.26 -26.70
N PRO A 839 -14.24 -32.91 -27.75
CA PRO A 839 -13.00 -33.69 -27.63
C PRO A 839 -11.78 -32.77 -27.50
N ASP A 840 -11.79 -31.58 -28.09
CA ASP A 840 -10.71 -30.61 -28.05
C ASP A 840 -11.02 -29.46 -27.08
N ALA A 841 -10.04 -29.14 -26.21
CA ALA A 841 -10.07 -28.00 -25.29
C ALA A 841 -10.08 -26.63 -26.01
N VAL A 842 -10.07 -25.53 -25.25
CA VAL A 842 -9.91 -24.18 -25.83
C VAL A 842 -8.43 -23.91 -26.10
N TYR A 843 -8.09 -23.56 -27.34
CA TYR A 843 -6.76 -23.10 -27.74
C TYR A 843 -6.92 -21.84 -28.60
N TRP A 844 -6.07 -20.84 -28.36
CA TRP A 844 -6.08 -19.56 -29.07
C TRP A 844 -4.64 -19.12 -29.37
N ASP A 845 -4.48 -18.24 -30.34
CA ASP A 845 -3.25 -17.48 -30.58
C ASP A 845 -3.63 -16.00 -30.66
N GLN A 846 -2.84 -15.12 -30.05
CA GLN A 846 -3.20 -13.73 -29.85
C GLN A 846 -1.97 -12.83 -29.86
N VAL A 847 -1.96 -11.84 -30.76
CA VAL A 847 -0.98 -10.75 -30.72
C VAL A 847 -1.27 -9.87 -29.50
N GLY A 848 -0.49 -10.07 -28.43
CA GLY A 848 -0.65 -9.37 -27.17
C GLY A 848 -0.45 -7.85 -27.30
N ALA A 849 -1.39 -7.07 -26.77
CA ALA A 849 -1.28 -5.61 -26.74
C ALA A 849 -0.53 -5.12 -25.48
N PRO A 850 0.26 -4.02 -25.56
CA PRO A 850 1.09 -3.55 -24.46
C PRO A 850 0.30 -3.21 -23.18
N ASN A 851 0.98 -3.33 -22.03
CA ASN A 851 0.41 -2.89 -20.76
C ASN A 851 0.00 -1.40 -20.80
N GLU A 852 -1.10 -1.11 -20.11
CA GLU A 852 -1.83 0.17 -20.07
C GLU A 852 -2.40 0.67 -21.41
N TRP A 853 -2.29 -0.08 -22.51
CA TRP A 853 -2.95 0.28 -23.76
C TRP A 853 -4.48 0.26 -23.58
N ARG A 854 -5.13 1.39 -23.88
CA ARG A 854 -6.58 1.54 -23.80
C ARG A 854 -7.21 1.13 -25.13
N LYS A 855 -7.79 -0.08 -25.19
CA LYS A 855 -8.41 -0.62 -26.41
C LYS A 855 -9.50 0.34 -26.93
N PRO A 856 -9.56 0.64 -28.25
CA PRO A 856 -10.72 1.26 -28.84
C PRO A 856 -11.95 0.35 -28.67
N LEU A 857 -13.05 0.89 -28.14
CA LEU A 857 -14.25 0.09 -27.83
C LEU A 857 -14.89 -0.45 -29.11
N GLY A 858 -15.37 -1.70 -29.07
CA GLY A 858 -15.93 -2.40 -30.23
C GLY A 858 -14.89 -2.84 -31.27
N THR A 859 -13.59 -2.90 -30.91
CA THR A 859 -12.51 -3.40 -31.78
C THR A 859 -11.81 -4.63 -31.19
N GLY A 860 -10.81 -5.17 -31.88
CA GLY A 860 -10.26 -6.51 -31.62
C GLY A 860 -10.96 -7.57 -32.47
N GLU A 861 -10.44 -8.79 -32.44
CA GLU A 861 -10.95 -9.96 -33.16
C GLU A 861 -11.11 -11.11 -32.17
N ASP A 862 -12.12 -11.96 -32.36
CA ASP A 862 -12.32 -13.15 -31.53
C ASP A 862 -11.24 -14.18 -31.86
N VAL A 863 -10.50 -14.65 -30.85
CA VAL A 863 -9.40 -15.62 -30.97
C VAL A 863 -9.74 -16.98 -30.37
N TRP A 864 -10.83 -17.08 -29.60
CA TRP A 864 -11.37 -18.38 -29.18
C TRP A 864 -11.85 -19.21 -30.39
N PRO A 865 -11.72 -20.55 -30.34
CA PRO A 865 -12.21 -21.43 -31.40
C PRO A 865 -13.69 -21.23 -31.74
N THR A 866 -13.99 -21.09 -33.03
CA THR A 866 -15.36 -20.83 -33.51
C THR A 866 -16.27 -22.05 -33.44
N GLY A 867 -17.57 -21.82 -33.25
CA GLY A 867 -18.63 -22.82 -33.42
C GLY A 867 -19.41 -23.10 -32.14
N ALA A 868 -20.63 -23.63 -32.29
CA ALA A 868 -21.61 -23.77 -31.21
C ALA A 868 -21.11 -24.52 -29.96
N LYS A 869 -20.09 -25.39 -30.11
CA LYS A 869 -19.49 -26.16 -29.02
C LYS A 869 -18.63 -25.31 -28.05
N TYR A 870 -18.31 -24.07 -28.42
CA TYR A 870 -17.57 -23.09 -27.62
C TYR A 870 -18.39 -21.82 -27.27
N GLU A 871 -19.71 -21.81 -27.50
CA GLU A 871 -20.59 -20.73 -27.02
C GLU A 871 -21.01 -20.93 -25.55
N THR A 872 -21.05 -22.18 -25.08
CA THR A 872 -21.39 -22.55 -23.71
C THR A 872 -20.53 -23.71 -23.23
N PHE A 873 -20.01 -23.62 -22.00
CA PHE A 873 -19.28 -24.73 -21.38
C PHE A 873 -20.14 -25.99 -21.33
N SER A 874 -19.64 -27.09 -21.91
CA SER A 874 -20.42 -28.32 -22.13
C SER A 874 -19.69 -29.62 -21.79
N TRP A 875 -18.42 -29.58 -21.38
CA TRP A 875 -17.69 -30.76 -20.91
C TRP A 875 -18.37 -31.39 -19.68
N SER A 876 -18.37 -32.72 -19.63
CA SER A 876 -19.02 -33.48 -18.57
C SER A 876 -18.17 -33.59 -17.30
N LEU A 877 -18.79 -33.84 -16.16
CA LEU A 877 -18.10 -34.22 -14.91
C LEU A 877 -17.28 -35.52 -15.06
N ALA A 878 -17.56 -36.33 -16.08
CA ALA A 878 -16.79 -37.54 -16.38
C ALA A 878 -15.54 -37.25 -17.24
N CYS A 879 -15.50 -36.11 -17.93
CA CYS A 879 -14.30 -35.56 -18.59
C CYS A 879 -13.40 -34.86 -17.57
N ALA A 880 -13.90 -33.83 -16.87
CA ALA A 880 -13.15 -33.02 -15.89
C ALA A 880 -12.59 -33.80 -14.68
N LYS A 881 -12.98 -35.08 -14.50
CA LYS A 881 -12.43 -35.99 -13.47
C LYS A 881 -11.35 -36.93 -14.01
N ILE A 882 -10.91 -36.76 -15.25
CA ILE A 882 -9.76 -37.49 -15.82
C ILE A 882 -8.47 -36.87 -15.27
N ASP A 883 -8.31 -35.54 -15.26
CA ASP A 883 -7.21 -34.88 -14.54
C ASP A 883 -7.33 -35.16 -13.02
N GLN A 884 -6.42 -35.98 -12.51
CA GLN A 884 -6.36 -36.34 -11.09
C GLN A 884 -5.95 -35.16 -10.19
N PHE A 885 -5.23 -34.18 -10.73
CA PHE A 885 -4.88 -32.94 -10.04
C PHE A 885 -6.12 -32.04 -9.86
N ALA A 886 -6.94 -31.89 -10.90
CA ALA A 886 -8.23 -31.20 -10.79
C ALA A 886 -9.20 -31.94 -9.84
N LEU A 887 -9.25 -33.28 -9.95
CA LEU A 887 -10.03 -34.14 -9.05
C LEU A 887 -9.65 -33.97 -7.56
N TRP A 888 -8.41 -33.62 -7.23
CA TRP A 888 -7.96 -33.40 -5.85
C TRP A 888 -8.79 -32.31 -5.14
N PHE A 889 -9.12 -31.22 -5.84
CA PHE A 889 -9.93 -30.12 -5.31
C PHE A 889 -11.41 -30.48 -5.12
N THR A 890 -11.92 -31.51 -5.80
CA THR A 890 -13.33 -31.96 -5.61
C THR A 890 -13.60 -32.61 -4.25
N LYS A 891 -12.54 -32.89 -3.47
CA LYS A 891 -12.63 -33.43 -2.11
C LYS A 891 -12.72 -32.28 -1.10
N SER A 892 -13.85 -32.14 -0.41
CA SER A 892 -14.06 -31.03 0.55
C SER A 892 -13.06 -30.98 1.71
N ALA A 893 -12.41 -32.11 2.06
CA ALA A 893 -11.33 -32.13 3.04
C ALA A 893 -10.03 -31.48 2.51
N ASN A 894 -9.80 -31.54 1.19
CA ASN A 894 -8.61 -30.99 0.53
C ASN A 894 -8.84 -29.52 0.16
N LEU A 895 -10.00 -29.23 -0.43
CA LEU A 895 -10.46 -27.90 -0.86
C LEU A 895 -10.31 -26.86 0.26
N ASN A 896 -10.95 -27.11 1.41
CA ASN A 896 -11.12 -26.10 2.46
C ASN A 896 -9.86 -25.80 3.30
N HIS A 897 -8.70 -26.35 2.92
CA HIS A 897 -7.39 -25.86 3.40
C HIS A 897 -6.98 -24.54 2.73
N PHE A 898 -7.52 -24.25 1.54
CA PHE A 898 -7.21 -23.04 0.78
C PHE A 898 -8.43 -22.11 0.70
N ALA A 899 -8.25 -20.97 0.05
CA ALA A 899 -9.34 -20.20 -0.54
C ALA A 899 -9.26 -20.24 -2.07
N HIS A 900 -10.36 -19.93 -2.75
CA HIS A 900 -10.49 -20.15 -4.18
C HIS A 900 -11.14 -18.97 -4.90
N LEU A 901 -10.63 -18.66 -6.11
CA LEU A 901 -11.23 -17.69 -7.02
C LEU A 901 -10.92 -18.00 -8.49
N SER A 902 -11.62 -17.32 -9.41
CA SER A 902 -11.38 -17.47 -10.85
C SER A 902 -10.15 -16.67 -11.28
N HIS A 903 -9.33 -17.25 -12.17
CA HIS A 903 -8.24 -16.56 -12.87
C HIS A 903 -8.51 -16.45 -14.39
N THR A 904 -9.79 -16.45 -14.81
CA THR A 904 -10.29 -16.76 -16.17
C THR A 904 -10.10 -18.22 -16.60
N PHE A 905 -10.80 -18.65 -17.65
CA PHE A 905 -10.84 -20.05 -18.05
C PHE A 905 -9.54 -20.52 -18.70
N SER A 906 -9.03 -19.77 -19.69
CA SER A 906 -7.90 -20.17 -20.53
C SER A 906 -6.69 -19.22 -20.47
N HIS A 907 -6.70 -18.24 -19.57
CA HIS A 907 -5.63 -17.26 -19.35
C HIS A 907 -5.30 -16.41 -20.62
N MET A 908 -6.31 -16.14 -21.45
CA MET A 908 -6.20 -15.26 -22.62
C MET A 908 -5.96 -13.80 -22.21
N SER A 909 -5.08 -13.07 -22.92
CA SER A 909 -4.83 -11.66 -22.61
C SER A 909 -6.05 -10.78 -22.91
N LEU A 910 -6.57 -10.16 -21.86
CA LEU A 910 -7.74 -9.30 -21.95
C LEU A 910 -7.41 -7.89 -22.48
N ASN A 911 -6.14 -7.55 -22.75
CA ASN A 911 -5.75 -6.22 -23.25
C ASN A 911 -6.38 -5.88 -24.62
N ASN A 912 -6.46 -6.87 -25.53
CA ASN A 912 -7.07 -6.70 -26.87
C ASN A 912 -8.30 -7.60 -27.11
N ALA A 913 -8.75 -8.33 -26.09
CA ALA A 913 -9.92 -9.21 -26.19
C ALA A 913 -11.19 -8.43 -26.59
N THR A 914 -12.05 -9.07 -27.37
CA THR A 914 -13.42 -8.60 -27.61
C THR A 914 -14.27 -8.77 -26.35
N TYR A 915 -15.48 -8.18 -26.35
CA TYR A 915 -16.48 -8.48 -25.34
C TYR A 915 -16.86 -9.98 -25.32
N HIS A 916 -16.89 -10.64 -26.48
CA HIS A 916 -17.36 -12.02 -26.63
C HIS A 916 -16.41 -13.02 -25.96
N ASP A 917 -15.11 -12.92 -26.23
CA ASP A 917 -14.12 -13.79 -25.61
C ASP A 917 -13.86 -13.44 -24.15
N ALA A 918 -13.80 -12.14 -23.79
CA ALA A 918 -13.71 -11.73 -22.39
C ALA A 918 -14.92 -12.23 -21.56
N LYS A 919 -16.10 -12.35 -22.17
CA LYS A 919 -17.28 -12.96 -21.54
C LYS A 919 -17.15 -14.48 -21.39
N ARG A 920 -16.70 -15.18 -22.43
CA ARG A 920 -16.46 -16.63 -22.40
C ARG A 920 -15.46 -17.01 -21.31
N GLU A 921 -14.36 -16.27 -21.20
CA GLU A 921 -13.34 -16.43 -20.16
C GLU A 921 -13.89 -16.43 -18.73
N ILE A 922 -14.94 -15.67 -18.46
CA ILE A 922 -15.63 -15.66 -17.16
C ILE A 922 -16.66 -16.77 -17.07
N GLN A 923 -17.54 -16.89 -18.07
CA GLN A 923 -18.66 -17.85 -18.04
C GLN A 923 -18.19 -19.30 -18.01
N PHE A 924 -17.14 -19.65 -18.76
CA PHE A 924 -16.61 -21.01 -18.80
C PHE A 924 -15.92 -21.38 -17.48
N ASN A 925 -15.18 -20.44 -16.87
CA ASN A 925 -14.53 -20.72 -15.59
C ASN A 925 -15.54 -20.82 -14.45
N GLN A 926 -16.55 -19.94 -14.41
CA GLN A 926 -17.68 -20.06 -13.46
C GLN A 926 -18.41 -21.40 -13.61
N ALA A 927 -18.66 -21.86 -14.84
CA ALA A 927 -19.29 -23.15 -15.10
C ALA A 927 -18.40 -24.34 -14.69
N TRP A 928 -17.10 -24.29 -14.97
CA TRP A 928 -16.13 -25.33 -14.59
C TRP A 928 -15.93 -25.42 -13.07
N MET A 929 -15.70 -24.29 -12.38
CA MET A 929 -15.54 -24.27 -10.91
C MET A 929 -16.78 -24.86 -10.22
N LYS A 930 -17.97 -24.59 -10.76
CA LYS A 930 -19.24 -25.15 -10.30
C LYS A 930 -19.43 -26.63 -10.64
N LEU A 931 -18.98 -27.07 -11.81
CA LEU A 931 -18.96 -28.49 -12.18
C LEU A 931 -18.11 -29.30 -11.19
N MET A 932 -16.96 -28.75 -10.79
CA MET A 932 -16.01 -29.37 -9.87
C MET A 932 -16.34 -29.15 -8.39
N GLY A 933 -17.31 -28.28 -8.07
CA GLY A 933 -17.72 -27.97 -6.69
C GLY A 933 -16.75 -27.07 -5.92
N ILE A 934 -15.86 -26.36 -6.63
CA ILE A 934 -14.90 -25.40 -6.05
C ILE A 934 -15.63 -24.11 -5.61
N ASP A 935 -16.74 -23.76 -6.26
CA ASP A 935 -17.64 -22.67 -5.86
C ASP A 935 -18.36 -22.90 -4.50
N ALA A 936 -18.30 -24.13 -3.98
CA ALA A 936 -18.84 -24.53 -2.68
C ALA A 936 -17.78 -24.59 -1.56
N ALA A 937 -16.58 -24.05 -1.77
CA ALA A 937 -15.56 -23.93 -0.73
C ALA A 937 -15.99 -22.98 0.41
N THR A 938 -15.51 -23.22 1.62
CA THR A 938 -15.77 -22.35 2.80
C THR A 938 -15.15 -20.97 2.67
N ARG A 939 -14.14 -20.83 1.80
CA ARG A 939 -13.47 -19.58 1.43
C ARG A 939 -13.46 -19.45 -0.11
N PHE A 940 -14.56 -18.97 -0.68
CA PHE A 940 -14.68 -18.71 -2.11
C PHE A 940 -14.92 -17.22 -2.37
N THR A 941 -14.23 -16.66 -3.36
CA THR A 941 -14.46 -15.31 -3.91
C THR A 941 -15.38 -15.45 -5.12
N ALA A 942 -16.61 -14.96 -5.01
CA ALA A 942 -17.65 -15.14 -6.02
C ALA A 942 -17.85 -13.91 -6.93
N ASN A 943 -17.47 -12.71 -6.47
CA ASN A 943 -17.63 -11.47 -7.22
C ASN A 943 -16.30 -10.84 -7.67
N GLY A 944 -15.17 -11.53 -7.46
CA GLY A 944 -13.84 -11.13 -7.91
C GLY A 944 -13.18 -12.14 -8.84
N ILE A 945 -12.22 -11.66 -9.64
CA ILE A 945 -11.23 -12.52 -10.32
C ILE A 945 -9.81 -12.01 -10.09
N ILE A 946 -8.82 -12.85 -10.36
CA ILE A 946 -7.50 -12.38 -10.73
C ILE A 946 -7.48 -12.23 -12.26
N PRO A 947 -7.24 -11.04 -12.83
CA PRO A 947 -7.18 -10.88 -14.28
C PRO A 947 -5.87 -11.51 -14.82
N PRO A 948 -5.91 -12.27 -15.94
CA PRO A 948 -4.77 -13.01 -16.46
C PRO A 948 -3.63 -12.05 -16.80
N ALA A 949 -2.44 -12.28 -16.26
CA ALA A 949 -1.28 -11.37 -16.29
C ALA A 949 -1.61 -9.87 -15.97
N ILE A 950 -2.65 -9.61 -15.17
CA ILE A 950 -3.19 -8.26 -14.87
C ILE A 950 -3.54 -7.47 -16.16
N THR A 951 -4.16 -8.14 -17.12
CA THR A 951 -4.59 -7.58 -18.41
C THR A 951 -6.05 -7.13 -18.40
N GLY A 952 -6.48 -6.40 -19.43
CA GLY A 952 -7.87 -5.96 -19.62
C GLY A 952 -8.31 -4.76 -18.80
N LEU A 953 -7.51 -4.29 -17.84
CA LEU A 953 -7.86 -3.17 -16.95
C LEU A 953 -8.02 -1.81 -17.66
N ASN A 954 -7.61 -1.69 -18.93
CA ASN A 954 -7.89 -0.53 -19.80
C ASN A 954 -8.69 -0.91 -21.07
N ASN A 955 -9.33 -2.09 -21.08
CA ASN A 955 -10.21 -2.54 -22.16
C ASN A 955 -11.66 -2.46 -21.67
N GLY A 956 -12.36 -1.39 -22.05
CA GLY A 956 -13.75 -1.16 -21.61
C GLY A 956 -14.72 -2.29 -21.97
N ASP A 957 -14.52 -2.94 -23.13
CA ASP A 957 -15.33 -4.08 -23.55
C ASP A 957 -15.11 -5.29 -22.63
N SER A 958 -13.86 -5.52 -22.19
CA SER A 958 -13.54 -6.57 -21.21
C SER A 958 -14.08 -6.25 -19.82
N ILE A 959 -14.01 -4.98 -19.39
CA ILE A 959 -14.56 -4.55 -18.10
C ILE A 959 -16.08 -4.69 -18.09
N GLN A 960 -16.75 -4.35 -19.19
CA GLN A 960 -18.17 -4.60 -19.35
C GLN A 960 -18.47 -6.11 -19.29
N ALA A 961 -17.72 -6.94 -20.02
CA ALA A 961 -17.90 -8.39 -20.00
C ALA A 961 -17.68 -9.00 -18.59
N LEU A 962 -16.73 -8.49 -17.82
CA LEU A 962 -16.53 -8.85 -16.41
C LEU A 962 -17.78 -8.52 -15.57
N MET A 963 -18.25 -7.27 -15.65
CA MET A 963 -19.35 -6.78 -14.83
C MET A 963 -20.71 -7.38 -15.20
N ASP A 964 -20.97 -7.61 -16.48
CA ASP A 964 -22.18 -8.30 -16.98
C ASP A 964 -22.28 -9.75 -16.48
N ASN A 965 -21.15 -10.38 -16.13
CA ASN A 965 -21.07 -11.72 -15.54
C ASN A 965 -20.86 -11.70 -14.01
N GLY A 966 -21.18 -10.57 -13.37
CA GLY A 966 -21.22 -10.43 -11.92
C GLY A 966 -19.87 -10.13 -11.25
N ILE A 967 -18.78 -9.95 -12.01
CA ILE A 967 -17.48 -9.58 -11.45
C ILE A 967 -17.45 -8.08 -11.16
N LYS A 968 -17.34 -7.72 -9.88
CA LYS A 968 -17.40 -6.33 -9.38
C LYS A 968 -16.01 -5.79 -9.05
N HIS A 969 -15.04 -6.68 -8.86
CA HIS A 969 -13.68 -6.32 -8.51
C HIS A 969 -12.64 -7.28 -9.07
N VAL A 970 -11.40 -6.80 -9.07
CA VAL A 970 -10.20 -7.50 -9.53
C VAL A 970 -9.00 -7.03 -8.70
N VAL A 971 -7.88 -7.73 -8.80
CA VAL A 971 -6.58 -7.21 -8.35
C VAL A 971 -5.84 -6.50 -9.50
N GLY A 972 -5.03 -5.50 -9.14
CA GLY A 972 -4.10 -4.79 -10.01
C GLY A 972 -2.64 -5.24 -9.81
N ASP A 973 -1.70 -4.32 -10.03
CA ASP A 973 -0.25 -4.54 -9.86
C ASP A 973 0.39 -3.26 -9.32
N ASN A 974 0.98 -3.33 -8.12
CA ASN A 974 1.57 -2.18 -7.44
C ASN A 974 2.86 -1.65 -8.11
N THR A 975 3.45 -2.39 -9.06
CA THR A 975 4.52 -1.88 -9.93
C THR A 975 4.01 -0.98 -11.06
N ARG A 976 2.69 -1.02 -11.34
CA ARG A 976 1.99 -0.31 -12.41
C ARG A 976 1.09 0.79 -11.82
N PRO A 977 1.54 2.06 -11.77
CA PRO A 977 0.79 3.15 -11.12
C PRO A 977 -0.60 3.41 -11.69
N ALA A 978 -0.86 3.02 -12.95
CA ALA A 978 -2.17 3.14 -13.59
C ALA A 978 -3.24 2.21 -12.99
N THR A 979 -2.85 1.17 -12.23
CA THR A 979 -3.77 0.24 -11.56
C THR A 979 -3.98 0.55 -10.07
N ARG A 980 -3.33 1.62 -9.54
CA ARG A 980 -3.44 2.05 -8.14
C ARG A 980 -4.29 3.32 -8.00
N ASN A 981 -4.85 3.55 -6.81
CA ASN A 981 -5.51 4.81 -6.50
C ASN A 981 -4.45 5.93 -6.34
N PRO A 982 -4.54 7.06 -7.09
CA PRO A 982 -3.52 8.11 -7.05
C PRO A 982 -3.57 8.97 -5.77
N ASN A 983 -4.66 8.91 -4.99
CA ASN A 983 -4.88 9.77 -3.83
C ASN A 983 -4.50 9.12 -2.49
N SER A 984 -4.54 7.78 -2.41
CA SER A 984 -4.27 7.03 -1.18
C SER A 984 -3.87 5.60 -1.48
N VAL A 985 -2.78 5.11 -0.86
CA VAL A 985 -2.38 3.70 -0.95
C VAL A 985 -3.32 2.74 -0.21
N TYR A 986 -4.24 3.28 0.61
CA TYR A 986 -5.20 2.50 1.40
C TYR A 986 -6.59 2.42 0.74
N TRP A 987 -6.75 2.90 -0.49
CA TRP A 987 -8.00 2.90 -1.25
C TRP A 987 -7.85 2.04 -2.51
N PRO A 988 -8.92 1.37 -2.99
CA PRO A 988 -8.91 0.72 -4.28
C PRO A 988 -8.99 1.78 -5.39
N LEU A 989 -8.52 1.46 -6.60
CA LEU A 989 -8.82 2.26 -7.78
C LEU A 989 -10.22 1.89 -8.27
N ILE A 990 -11.12 2.87 -8.41
CA ILE A 990 -12.38 2.67 -9.13
C ILE A 990 -12.12 3.01 -10.60
N SER A 991 -12.36 2.06 -11.50
CA SER A 991 -12.23 2.27 -12.93
C SER A 991 -13.20 3.34 -13.45
N THR A 992 -12.77 4.09 -14.47
CA THR A 992 -13.60 5.11 -15.12
C THR A 992 -13.60 4.97 -16.64
N TYR A 993 -14.64 5.42 -17.31
CA TYR A 993 -14.71 5.47 -18.77
C TYR A 993 -13.52 6.23 -19.38
N ALA A 994 -13.08 7.32 -18.75
CA ALA A 994 -11.98 8.13 -19.23
C ALA A 994 -10.64 7.37 -19.23
N THR A 995 -10.29 6.72 -18.12
CA THR A 995 -9.00 6.02 -17.94
C THR A 995 -9.02 4.59 -18.46
N ASN A 996 -10.07 3.83 -18.14
CA ASN A 996 -10.14 2.38 -18.30
C ASN A 996 -11.08 1.94 -19.44
N GLY A 997 -11.98 2.82 -19.89
CA GLY A 997 -12.95 2.54 -20.96
C GLY A 997 -14.34 2.10 -20.49
N TYR A 998 -14.50 1.81 -19.19
CA TYR A 998 -15.78 1.53 -18.55
C TYR A 998 -15.74 1.98 -17.08
N ASP A 999 -16.90 2.27 -16.48
CA ASP A 999 -17.01 2.78 -15.09
C ASP A 999 -17.34 1.68 -14.08
N GLY A 1000 -16.71 1.72 -12.90
CA GLY A 1000 -17.24 1.10 -11.68
C GLY A 1000 -16.66 -0.26 -11.26
N LEU A 1001 -15.87 -0.94 -12.09
CA LEU A 1001 -15.06 -2.09 -11.63
C LEU A 1001 -14.04 -1.62 -10.60
N THR A 1002 -13.96 -2.31 -9.46
CA THR A 1002 -13.07 -1.96 -8.34
C THR A 1002 -11.75 -2.73 -8.42
N ILE A 1003 -10.63 -2.03 -8.56
CA ILE A 1003 -9.29 -2.61 -8.70
C ILE A 1003 -8.56 -2.50 -7.35
N ILE A 1004 -8.32 -3.64 -6.71
CA ILE A 1004 -7.59 -3.76 -5.45
C ILE A 1004 -6.08 -3.71 -5.74
N PRO A 1005 -5.27 -2.91 -5.03
CA PRO A 1005 -3.82 -2.92 -5.21
C PRO A 1005 -3.23 -4.28 -4.76
N ARG A 1006 -2.21 -4.80 -5.45
CA ARG A 1006 -1.54 -6.08 -5.15
C ARG A 1006 -0.02 -5.94 -5.30
N PHE A 1007 0.76 -6.45 -4.35
CA PHE A 1007 2.22 -6.44 -4.40
C PHE A 1007 2.80 -7.56 -5.26
N SER A 1008 3.80 -7.22 -6.06
CA SER A 1008 4.68 -8.16 -6.76
C SER A 1008 5.93 -8.41 -5.91
N SER A 1009 6.48 -9.62 -5.97
CA SER A 1009 7.72 -10.03 -5.26
C SER A 1009 8.83 -10.40 -6.26
N ARG A 1010 10.05 -10.67 -5.76
CA ARG A 1010 11.16 -11.28 -6.54
C ARG A 1010 11.07 -12.81 -6.61
N ILE A 1011 9.88 -13.36 -6.33
CA ILE A 1011 9.51 -14.75 -6.61
C ILE A 1011 8.72 -14.73 -7.92
N TYR A 1012 9.40 -14.94 -9.05
CA TYR A 1012 8.84 -14.72 -10.38
C TYR A 1012 7.93 -15.89 -10.83
N PHE A 1013 6.92 -15.59 -11.64
CA PHE A 1013 5.86 -16.52 -12.07
C PHE A 1013 6.41 -17.80 -12.74
N ASN A 1014 7.37 -17.59 -13.61
CA ASN A 1014 8.15 -18.50 -14.44
C ASN A 1014 9.31 -19.19 -13.68
N CYS A 1015 9.24 -19.29 -12.34
CA CYS A 1015 10.26 -19.94 -11.53
C CYS A 1015 9.74 -20.91 -10.47
N HIS A 1016 10.35 -22.10 -10.42
CA HIS A 1016 10.06 -23.17 -9.46
C HIS A 1016 11.20 -23.43 -8.45
N THR A 1017 12.41 -22.93 -8.70
CA THR A 1017 13.61 -23.14 -7.86
C THR A 1017 14.23 -21.85 -7.33
N PRO A 1018 14.95 -21.91 -6.19
CA PRO A 1018 15.78 -20.81 -5.70
C PRO A 1018 16.81 -20.29 -6.71
N GLU A 1019 17.40 -21.16 -7.54
CA GLU A 1019 18.36 -20.72 -8.55
C GLU A 1019 17.68 -19.91 -9.65
N CYS A 1020 16.52 -20.37 -10.14
CA CYS A 1020 15.75 -19.68 -11.17
C CYS A 1020 15.43 -18.24 -10.75
N THR A 1021 14.78 -18.06 -9.60
CA THR A 1021 14.29 -16.74 -9.18
C THR A 1021 15.45 -15.79 -8.81
N THR A 1022 16.57 -16.32 -8.32
CA THR A 1022 17.80 -15.55 -8.09
C THR A 1022 18.46 -15.13 -9.41
N ARG A 1023 18.51 -16.03 -10.40
CA ARG A 1023 19.09 -15.77 -11.73
C ARG A 1023 18.26 -14.73 -12.49
N GLU A 1024 16.94 -14.83 -12.44
CA GLU A 1024 16.05 -13.85 -13.08
C GLU A 1024 16.15 -12.49 -12.40
N TRP A 1025 16.22 -12.42 -11.07
CA TRP A 1025 16.48 -11.18 -10.33
C TRP A 1025 17.80 -10.52 -10.74
N ILE A 1026 18.88 -11.28 -10.90
CA ILE A 1026 20.19 -10.78 -11.36
C ILE A 1026 20.15 -10.31 -12.83
N GLN A 1027 19.35 -10.93 -13.70
CA GLN A 1027 19.30 -10.60 -15.12
C GLN A 1027 18.27 -9.52 -15.49
N THR A 1028 17.19 -9.36 -14.72
CA THR A 1028 16.09 -8.42 -14.99
C THR A 1028 16.15 -7.14 -14.15
N SER A 1029 16.81 -7.20 -12.99
CA SER A 1029 16.87 -6.11 -12.01
C SER A 1029 18.34 -5.80 -11.67
N ALA A 1030 18.57 -4.83 -10.78
CA ALA A 1030 19.88 -4.60 -10.15
C ALA A 1030 20.22 -5.69 -9.10
N GLY A 1031 20.06 -6.96 -9.45
CA GLY A 1031 20.23 -8.10 -8.55
C GLY A 1031 21.69 -8.53 -8.38
N SER A 1032 22.06 -8.89 -7.16
CA SER A 1032 23.43 -9.31 -6.81
C SER A 1032 23.43 -10.08 -5.50
N GLY A 1033 23.90 -11.33 -5.52
CA GLY A 1033 23.98 -12.19 -4.34
C GLY A 1033 23.37 -13.58 -4.61
N ASP A 1034 22.93 -14.22 -3.55
CA ASP A 1034 22.27 -15.53 -3.57
C ASP A 1034 20.77 -15.42 -3.23
N PHE A 1035 20.08 -16.56 -3.17
CA PHE A 1035 18.66 -16.60 -2.77
C PHE A 1035 18.41 -16.07 -1.34
N ASN A 1036 19.37 -16.22 -0.42
CA ASN A 1036 19.24 -15.68 0.93
C ASN A 1036 19.35 -14.13 0.91
N THR A 1037 20.16 -13.58 0.01
CA THR A 1037 20.26 -12.13 -0.25
C THR A 1037 18.97 -11.59 -0.88
N LEU A 1038 18.37 -12.31 -1.84
CA LEU A 1038 17.06 -12.00 -2.41
C LEU A 1038 15.98 -12.00 -1.31
N LEU A 1039 15.92 -13.05 -0.49
CA LEU A 1039 15.00 -13.14 0.64
C LEU A 1039 15.21 -12.04 1.69
N ALA A 1040 16.45 -11.57 1.92
CA ALA A 1040 16.72 -10.44 2.81
C ALA A 1040 16.13 -9.11 2.29
N LEU A 1041 16.11 -8.91 0.97
CA LEU A 1041 15.44 -7.76 0.35
C LEU A 1041 13.91 -7.88 0.43
N GLU A 1042 13.36 -9.06 0.13
CA GLU A 1042 11.93 -9.35 0.28
C GLU A 1042 11.45 -9.12 1.71
N LYS A 1043 12.22 -9.60 2.70
CA LYS A 1043 11.99 -9.33 4.12
C LYS A 1043 11.89 -7.83 4.39
N SER A 1044 12.86 -7.05 3.91
CA SER A 1044 12.90 -5.60 4.08
C SER A 1044 11.66 -4.90 3.49
N SER A 1045 11.31 -5.20 2.23
CA SER A 1045 10.16 -4.56 1.57
C SER A 1045 8.81 -5.00 2.14
N SER A 1046 8.62 -6.28 2.40
CA SER A 1046 7.32 -6.84 2.78
C SER A 1046 7.03 -6.61 4.27
N THR A 1047 8.03 -6.71 5.16
CA THR A 1047 7.89 -6.26 6.55
C THR A 1047 7.62 -4.76 6.62
N ARG A 1048 8.27 -3.91 5.79
CA ARG A 1048 7.91 -2.47 5.69
C ARG A 1048 6.43 -2.28 5.32
N ASN A 1049 5.92 -3.00 4.32
CA ASN A 1049 4.53 -2.90 3.86
C ASN A 1049 3.53 -3.27 4.97
N LEU A 1050 3.78 -4.40 5.66
CA LEU A 1050 2.92 -4.90 6.74
C LEU A 1050 2.93 -3.99 7.98
N LEU A 1051 4.09 -3.40 8.32
CA LEU A 1051 4.19 -2.37 9.37
C LEU A 1051 3.49 -1.06 8.93
N ALA A 1052 3.55 -0.69 7.65
CA ALA A 1052 2.78 0.42 7.09
C ALA A 1052 1.26 0.13 6.99
N LEU A 1053 0.79 -1.01 7.50
CA LEU A 1053 -0.60 -1.50 7.50
C LEU A 1053 -1.27 -1.55 6.11
N GLN A 1054 -0.46 -1.61 5.04
CA GLN A 1054 -0.94 -1.90 3.69
C GLN A 1054 -1.42 -3.36 3.67
N SER A 1055 -2.68 -3.54 3.26
CA SER A 1055 -3.41 -4.83 3.30
C SER A 1055 -3.57 -5.44 1.91
N ASP A 1056 -2.81 -4.91 0.96
CA ASP A 1056 -2.66 -5.36 -0.42
C ASP A 1056 -2.17 -6.83 -0.43
N PRO A 1057 -2.80 -7.77 -1.16
CA PRO A 1057 -2.29 -9.14 -1.31
C PRO A 1057 -0.91 -9.19 -1.98
N TYR A 1058 -0.25 -10.34 -1.94
CA TYR A 1058 0.99 -10.63 -2.64
C TYR A 1058 0.75 -11.61 -3.79
N MET A 1059 1.44 -11.39 -4.91
CA MET A 1059 1.34 -12.18 -6.14
C MET A 1059 2.40 -13.28 -6.20
N PHE A 1060 1.94 -14.52 -6.35
CA PHE A 1060 2.70 -15.73 -6.68
C PHE A 1060 1.91 -16.54 -7.72
N HIS A 1061 2.50 -17.59 -8.29
CA HIS A 1061 1.91 -18.42 -9.34
C HIS A 1061 2.17 -19.91 -9.05
N GLN A 1062 1.47 -20.84 -9.70
CA GLN A 1062 1.51 -22.28 -9.37
C GLN A 1062 2.94 -22.85 -9.29
N ALA A 1063 3.85 -22.46 -10.20
CA ALA A 1063 5.24 -22.93 -10.18
C ALA A 1063 5.98 -22.56 -8.88
N ASN A 1064 5.61 -21.47 -8.22
CA ASN A 1064 6.20 -21.05 -6.95
C ASN A 1064 5.82 -21.97 -5.77
N MET A 1065 4.78 -22.80 -5.93
CA MET A 1065 4.41 -23.89 -5.00
C MET A 1065 5.16 -25.20 -5.26
N TYR A 1066 6.06 -25.28 -6.24
CA TYR A 1066 6.82 -26.51 -6.46
C TYR A 1066 7.68 -26.87 -5.23
N THR A 1067 7.48 -28.07 -4.70
CA THR A 1067 8.31 -28.63 -3.61
C THR A 1067 9.07 -29.87 -4.06
N THR A 1068 8.48 -30.70 -4.90
CA THR A 1068 8.82 -32.13 -5.02
C THR A 1068 10.27 -32.37 -5.47
N GLY A 1069 10.80 -31.53 -6.36
CA GLY A 1069 12.20 -31.56 -6.81
C GLY A 1069 13.16 -30.60 -6.08
N ASN A 1070 12.70 -29.79 -5.13
CA ASN A 1070 13.55 -28.83 -4.41
C ASN A 1070 14.38 -29.50 -3.30
N ASP A 1071 15.53 -28.91 -2.97
CA ASP A 1071 16.36 -29.36 -1.85
C ASP A 1071 15.71 -29.11 -0.48
N ILE A 1072 16.20 -29.81 0.54
CA ILE A 1072 15.88 -29.49 1.94
C ILE A 1072 16.65 -28.22 2.32
N ARG A 1073 15.91 -27.26 2.88
CA ARG A 1073 16.37 -25.91 3.18
C ARG A 1073 15.96 -25.50 4.59
N THR A 1074 16.83 -24.73 5.24
CA THR A 1074 16.51 -24.01 6.48
C THR A 1074 16.13 -22.56 6.15
N ILE A 1075 14.98 -22.09 6.65
CA ILE A 1075 14.62 -20.67 6.73
C ILE A 1075 14.28 -20.37 8.19
N GLY A 1076 15.17 -19.62 8.84
CA GLY A 1076 15.13 -19.36 10.28
C GLY A 1076 15.13 -20.64 11.10
N ASP A 1077 14.06 -20.90 11.86
CA ASP A 1077 13.94 -22.13 12.68
C ASP A 1077 13.36 -23.34 11.92
N GLN A 1078 12.82 -23.16 10.71
CA GLN A 1078 12.19 -24.22 9.93
C GLN A 1078 13.15 -24.88 8.95
N THR A 1079 13.33 -26.20 9.06
CA THR A 1079 14.11 -27.00 8.10
C THR A 1079 13.24 -28.06 7.43
N ARG A 1080 12.96 -27.90 6.14
CA ARG A 1080 12.14 -28.84 5.33
C ARG A 1080 12.44 -28.68 3.84
N ARG A 1081 11.89 -29.56 3.00
CA ARG A 1081 11.74 -29.29 1.56
C ARG A 1081 10.74 -28.14 1.41
N MET A 1082 11.18 -27.03 0.83
CA MET A 1082 10.40 -25.80 0.71
C MET A 1082 10.13 -25.43 -0.75
N SER A 1083 8.94 -24.87 -0.99
CA SER A 1083 8.66 -24.12 -2.22
C SER A 1083 9.19 -22.70 -2.12
N LEU A 1084 9.11 -21.93 -3.20
CA LEU A 1084 9.50 -20.53 -3.19
C LEU A 1084 8.55 -19.68 -2.33
N VAL A 1085 7.24 -19.91 -2.42
CA VAL A 1085 6.27 -19.22 -1.56
C VAL A 1085 6.45 -19.58 -0.09
N MET A 1086 6.67 -20.86 0.27
CA MET A 1086 7.00 -21.26 1.64
C MET A 1086 8.21 -20.49 2.19
N ALA A 1087 9.30 -20.42 1.42
CA ALA A 1087 10.54 -19.76 1.85
C ALA A 1087 10.38 -18.24 2.00
N TRP A 1088 9.57 -17.61 1.15
CA TRP A 1088 9.22 -16.19 1.25
C TRP A 1088 8.33 -15.92 2.47
N THR A 1089 7.21 -16.64 2.62
CA THR A 1089 6.24 -16.40 3.69
C THR A 1089 6.87 -16.69 5.06
N GLU A 1090 7.64 -17.77 5.23
CA GLU A 1090 8.42 -18.01 6.46
C GLU A 1090 9.38 -16.85 6.76
N THR A 1091 10.09 -16.32 5.75
CA THR A 1091 11.01 -15.20 5.94
C THR A 1091 10.31 -13.93 6.43
N VAL A 1092 9.16 -13.59 5.84
CA VAL A 1092 8.38 -12.37 6.18
C VAL A 1092 7.66 -12.54 7.53
N VAL A 1093 7.02 -13.69 7.75
CA VAL A 1093 6.31 -14.01 9.01
C VAL A 1093 7.28 -14.07 10.18
N GLN A 1094 8.41 -14.76 10.05
CA GLN A 1094 9.38 -14.87 11.15
C GLN A 1094 9.95 -13.50 11.54
N GLU A 1095 10.10 -12.55 10.60
CA GLU A 1095 10.46 -11.17 10.93
C GLU A 1095 9.32 -10.42 11.64
N MET A 1096 8.07 -10.53 11.16
CA MET A 1096 6.92 -9.87 11.80
C MET A 1096 6.72 -10.34 13.26
N ILE A 1097 6.86 -11.64 13.53
CA ILE A 1097 6.79 -12.19 14.89
C ILE A 1097 8.08 -11.95 15.69
N ARG A 1098 9.22 -11.67 15.06
CA ARG A 1098 10.43 -11.20 15.74
C ARG A 1098 10.25 -9.78 16.27
N LEU A 1099 9.57 -8.92 15.50
CA LEU A 1099 9.36 -7.51 15.81
C LEU A 1099 8.14 -7.23 16.72
N THR A 1100 7.11 -8.09 16.68
CA THR A 1100 5.78 -7.81 17.26
C THR A 1100 5.11 -9.05 17.90
N ASN A 1101 4.00 -8.85 18.61
CA ASN A 1101 3.04 -9.89 19.01
C ASN A 1101 1.74 -9.86 18.15
N TRP A 1102 1.78 -9.32 16.92
CA TRP A 1102 0.56 -9.04 16.16
C TRP A 1102 -0.01 -10.30 15.49
N PRO A 1103 -1.34 -10.53 15.55
CA PRO A 1103 -1.98 -11.56 14.73
C PRO A 1103 -1.78 -11.26 13.23
N ILE A 1104 -1.63 -12.30 12.42
CA ILE A 1104 -1.56 -12.22 10.96
C ILE A 1104 -2.71 -13.04 10.38
N THR A 1105 -3.51 -12.46 9.49
CA THR A 1105 -4.70 -13.11 8.94
C THR A 1105 -4.78 -12.97 7.44
N SER A 1106 -5.09 -14.05 6.73
CA SER A 1106 -5.39 -14.00 5.30
C SER A 1106 -6.85 -13.57 5.07
N GLN A 1107 -7.12 -12.94 3.94
CA GLN A 1107 -8.44 -12.46 3.49
C GLN A 1107 -8.71 -12.93 2.06
N THR A 1108 -9.96 -13.29 1.76
CA THR A 1108 -10.37 -13.60 0.38
C THR A 1108 -10.50 -12.29 -0.41
N GLN A 1109 -10.46 -12.33 -1.74
CA GLN A 1109 -10.62 -11.10 -2.52
C GLN A 1109 -11.97 -10.39 -2.27
N ASP A 1110 -13.06 -11.13 -2.03
CA ASP A 1110 -14.36 -10.57 -1.59
C ASP A 1110 -14.26 -9.86 -0.20
N GLN A 1111 -13.38 -10.32 0.69
CA GLN A 1111 -13.10 -9.65 1.97
C GLN A 1111 -12.16 -8.44 1.80
N MET A 1112 -11.15 -8.56 0.92
CA MET A 1112 -10.20 -7.48 0.63
C MET A 1112 -10.89 -6.28 -0.04
N VAL A 1113 -11.76 -6.49 -1.04
CA VAL A 1113 -12.56 -5.38 -1.62
C VAL A 1113 -13.39 -4.68 -0.55
N THR A 1114 -13.95 -5.44 0.39
CA THR A 1114 -14.77 -4.92 1.49
C THR A 1114 -13.91 -4.10 2.45
N TYR A 1115 -12.71 -4.55 2.79
CA TYR A 1115 -11.76 -3.82 3.63
C TYR A 1115 -11.32 -2.50 3.00
N PHE A 1116 -10.91 -2.52 1.74
CA PHE A 1116 -10.47 -1.35 0.98
C PHE A 1116 -11.61 -0.35 0.72
N THR A 1117 -12.81 -0.82 0.36
CA THR A 1117 -13.99 0.03 0.11
C THR A 1117 -14.50 0.67 1.41
N ASN A 1118 -14.53 -0.09 2.52
CA ASN A 1118 -14.85 0.48 3.83
C ASN A 1118 -13.81 1.53 4.26
N ARG A 1119 -12.52 1.33 3.97
CA ARG A 1119 -11.49 2.33 4.26
C ARG A 1119 -11.68 3.62 3.46
N MET A 1120 -11.92 3.53 2.16
CA MET A 1120 -12.24 4.69 1.30
C MET A 1120 -13.51 5.42 1.76
N THR A 1121 -14.54 4.66 2.19
CA THR A 1121 -15.80 5.20 2.70
C THR A 1121 -15.61 5.91 4.06
N LEU A 1122 -14.83 5.33 4.98
CA LEU A 1122 -14.51 5.94 6.27
C LEU A 1122 -13.82 7.29 6.09
N ASP A 1123 -12.79 7.36 5.25
CA ASP A 1123 -12.05 8.61 5.05
C ASP A 1123 -12.96 9.73 4.50
N ALA A 1124 -13.89 9.39 3.59
CA ALA A 1124 -14.90 10.31 3.09
C ALA A 1124 -15.91 10.78 4.16
N CYS A 1125 -16.25 9.94 5.14
CA CYS A 1125 -17.07 10.33 6.29
C CYS A 1125 -16.35 11.32 7.24
N SER A 1126 -15.02 11.44 7.15
CA SER A 1126 -14.17 12.26 8.03
C SER A 1126 -14.45 12.04 9.53
N PRO A 1127 -14.32 10.80 10.03
CA PRO A 1127 -14.63 10.45 11.41
C PRO A 1127 -13.73 11.19 12.40
N LYS A 1128 -14.30 11.53 13.55
CA LYS A 1128 -13.61 12.22 14.65
C LYS A 1128 -13.98 11.59 15.98
N MET A 1129 -13.11 11.78 16.96
CA MET A 1129 -13.36 11.37 18.33
C MET A 1129 -12.91 12.48 19.27
N SER A 1130 -13.59 12.65 20.40
CA SER A 1130 -13.18 13.56 21.48
C SER A 1130 -13.07 12.79 22.79
N TYR A 1131 -11.94 12.95 23.48
CA TYR A 1131 -11.68 12.45 24.83
C TYR A 1131 -12.50 13.23 25.87
N VAL A 1132 -13.12 12.55 26.82
CA VAL A 1132 -13.83 13.17 27.95
C VAL A 1132 -13.19 12.71 29.27
N TRP A 1133 -12.50 13.65 29.92
CA TRP A 1133 -11.77 13.42 31.17
C TRP A 1133 -12.68 13.53 32.40
N SER A 1134 -12.29 12.91 33.51
CA SER A 1134 -12.89 13.16 34.82
C SER A 1134 -12.73 14.62 35.25
N ASN A 1135 -13.61 15.10 36.13
CA ASN A 1135 -13.58 16.47 36.65
C ASN A 1135 -12.26 16.83 37.37
N ASP A 1136 -11.49 15.85 37.83
CA ASP A 1136 -10.16 16.03 38.44
C ASP A 1136 -9.00 15.88 37.43
N GLY A 1137 -9.29 15.66 36.15
CA GLY A 1137 -8.33 15.50 35.06
C GLY A 1137 -7.47 14.23 35.11
N LYS A 1138 -7.71 13.28 36.02
CA LYS A 1138 -6.85 12.11 36.23
C LYS A 1138 -7.21 10.88 35.39
N THR A 1139 -8.44 10.78 34.88
CA THR A 1139 -8.92 9.59 34.16
C THR A 1139 -9.70 9.95 32.89
N LEU A 1140 -9.36 9.32 31.78
CA LEU A 1140 -10.17 9.30 30.57
C LEU A 1140 -11.24 8.22 30.74
N GLN A 1141 -12.50 8.63 30.86
CA GLN A 1141 -13.61 7.74 31.19
C GLN A 1141 -14.51 7.44 29.99
N LYS A 1142 -14.61 8.39 29.05
CA LYS A 1142 -15.49 8.28 27.88
C LYS A 1142 -14.82 8.86 26.65
N VAL A 1143 -15.26 8.42 25.48
CA VAL A 1143 -14.99 9.07 24.20
C VAL A 1143 -16.29 9.33 23.47
N VAL A 1144 -16.37 10.45 22.76
CA VAL A 1144 -17.51 10.79 21.89
C VAL A 1144 -17.06 10.66 20.44
N VAL A 1145 -17.79 9.88 19.66
CA VAL A 1145 -17.49 9.54 18.26
C VAL A 1145 -18.46 10.29 17.34
N THR A 1146 -17.93 10.94 16.32
CA THR A 1146 -18.67 11.78 15.36
C THR A 1146 -18.13 11.58 13.94
N ALA A 1147 -18.85 12.12 12.96
CA ALA A 1147 -18.47 12.19 11.55
C ALA A 1147 -19.19 13.37 10.90
N ASN A 1148 -18.95 13.64 9.62
CA ASN A 1148 -19.76 14.60 8.86
C ASN A 1148 -21.26 14.20 8.95
N GLY A 1149 -22.11 15.12 9.41
CA GLY A 1149 -23.54 14.87 9.65
C GLY A 1149 -23.87 13.88 10.79
N ASN A 1150 -22.87 13.39 11.53
CA ASN A 1150 -22.98 12.24 12.45
C ASN A 1150 -23.57 10.98 11.77
N THR A 1151 -23.15 10.74 10.53
CA THR A 1151 -23.56 9.57 9.72
C THR A 1151 -22.35 9.00 8.98
N CYS A 1152 -22.28 7.68 8.88
CA CYS A 1152 -21.39 7.00 7.94
C CYS A 1152 -22.04 5.68 7.51
N SER A 1153 -21.88 5.28 6.24
CA SER A 1153 -22.46 4.04 5.70
C SER A 1153 -21.70 2.77 6.11
N THR A 1154 -20.55 2.92 6.76
CA THR A 1154 -19.76 1.84 7.36
C THR A 1154 -19.43 2.17 8.83
N PRO A 1155 -19.37 1.19 9.75
CA PRO A 1155 -19.03 1.46 11.14
C PRO A 1155 -17.63 2.04 11.32
N ILE A 1156 -17.50 3.02 12.21
CA ILE A 1156 -16.24 3.72 12.53
C ILE A 1156 -15.47 2.88 13.56
N PRO A 1157 -14.22 2.45 13.28
CA PRO A 1157 -13.41 1.75 14.25
C PRO A 1157 -12.89 2.71 15.32
N VAL A 1158 -13.00 2.32 16.58
CA VAL A 1158 -12.38 2.99 17.73
C VAL A 1158 -11.59 1.97 18.55
N THR A 1159 -10.27 2.06 18.52
CA THR A 1159 -9.38 1.22 19.31
C THR A 1159 -9.36 1.69 20.77
N ILE A 1160 -9.43 0.75 21.71
CA ILE A 1160 -9.30 0.98 23.16
C ILE A 1160 -8.22 0.05 23.75
N PRO A 1161 -7.57 0.40 24.89
CA PRO A 1161 -6.40 -0.33 25.35
C PRO A 1161 -6.70 -1.70 25.95
N LYS A 1162 -7.88 -1.89 26.57
CA LYS A 1162 -8.33 -3.16 27.17
C LYS A 1162 -9.80 -3.10 27.63
N GLY A 1163 -10.47 -4.26 27.66
CA GLY A 1163 -11.83 -4.40 28.17
C GLY A 1163 -12.90 -4.11 27.12
N SER A 1164 -14.03 -3.58 27.56
CA SER A 1164 -15.21 -3.31 26.72
C SER A 1164 -15.71 -1.88 26.91
N VAL A 1165 -16.78 -1.52 26.19
CA VAL A 1165 -17.47 -0.24 26.33
C VAL A 1165 -18.97 -0.43 26.48
N THR A 1166 -19.64 0.56 27.07
CA THR A 1166 -21.08 0.76 26.90
C THR A 1166 -21.32 1.96 26.00
N ALA A 1167 -22.16 1.79 24.98
CA ALA A 1167 -22.49 2.84 24.00
C ALA A 1167 -23.80 3.55 24.35
N SER A 1168 -23.89 4.83 23.97
CA SER A 1168 -25.12 5.63 24.02
C SER A 1168 -25.18 6.55 22.80
N GLY A 1169 -26.36 6.71 22.21
CA GLY A 1169 -26.57 7.46 20.95
C GLY A 1169 -26.46 6.63 19.66
N GLY A 1170 -26.06 5.36 19.75
CA GLY A 1170 -25.91 4.44 18.61
C GLY A 1170 -25.52 3.04 19.06
N SER A 1171 -25.08 2.18 18.13
CA SER A 1171 -24.67 0.81 18.41
C SER A 1171 -23.17 0.61 18.26
N VAL A 1172 -22.65 -0.47 18.86
CA VAL A 1172 -21.23 -0.85 18.82
C VAL A 1172 -21.10 -2.37 18.71
N THR A 1173 -20.08 -2.85 18.02
CA THR A 1173 -19.67 -4.27 18.01
C THR A 1173 -18.19 -4.37 18.33
N SER A 1174 -17.81 -5.23 19.27
CA SER A 1174 -16.41 -5.40 19.67
C SER A 1174 -15.72 -6.46 18.82
N ASP A 1175 -14.51 -6.15 18.38
CA ASP A 1175 -13.59 -6.97 17.61
C ASP A 1175 -12.31 -7.11 18.43
N VAL A 1176 -11.90 -8.36 18.70
CA VAL A 1176 -10.76 -8.69 19.57
C VAL A 1176 -10.06 -9.91 18.99
N VAL A 1177 -8.84 -9.74 18.49
CA VAL A 1177 -8.05 -10.81 17.89
C VAL A 1177 -6.73 -10.94 18.65
N GLY A 1178 -6.55 -12.05 19.38
CA GLY A 1178 -5.29 -12.35 20.05
C GLY A 1178 -4.82 -11.30 21.05
N ALA A 1179 -3.62 -10.75 20.79
CA ALA A 1179 -3.01 -9.69 21.59
C ALA A 1179 -3.32 -8.26 21.10
N GLU A 1180 -4.16 -8.12 20.08
CA GLU A 1180 -4.58 -6.82 19.54
C GLU A 1180 -5.42 -6.02 20.54
N PRO A 1181 -5.23 -4.69 20.68
CA PRO A 1181 -6.10 -3.86 21.50
C PRO A 1181 -7.53 -3.88 20.95
N PRO A 1182 -8.58 -4.09 21.78
CA PRO A 1182 -9.96 -4.21 21.30
C PRO A 1182 -10.41 -3.05 20.40
N ILE A 1183 -10.94 -3.39 19.23
CA ILE A 1183 -11.53 -2.43 18.28
C ILE A 1183 -13.05 -2.42 18.50
N GLN A 1184 -13.62 -1.23 18.65
CA GLN A 1184 -15.04 -1.00 18.79
C GLN A 1184 -15.57 -0.43 17.47
N TRP A 1185 -16.36 -1.21 16.74
CA TRP A 1185 -16.98 -0.81 15.48
C TRP A 1185 -18.29 -0.06 15.76
N VAL A 1186 -18.26 1.26 15.64
CA VAL A 1186 -19.33 2.19 16.07
C VAL A 1186 -20.22 2.59 14.90
N THR A 1187 -21.53 2.39 15.01
CA THR A 1187 -22.51 2.84 14.01
C THR A 1187 -23.17 4.15 14.45
N LEU A 1188 -23.04 5.21 13.64
CA LEU A 1188 -23.65 6.52 13.91
C LEU A 1188 -25.04 6.63 13.25
N ASN A 1189 -26.05 7.03 14.02
CA ASN A 1189 -27.44 7.11 13.57
C ASN A 1189 -27.95 8.57 13.44
N GLY A 1190 -27.14 9.48 12.89
CA GLY A 1190 -27.46 10.91 12.82
C GLY A 1190 -27.23 11.67 14.13
N SER A 1191 -26.50 11.07 15.08
CA SER A 1191 -26.15 11.67 16.37
C SER A 1191 -24.80 11.15 16.87
N PRO A 1192 -24.06 11.92 17.68
CA PRO A 1192 -22.79 11.47 18.28
C PRO A 1192 -22.99 10.23 19.15
N VAL A 1193 -22.06 9.28 19.08
CA VAL A 1193 -22.08 8.09 19.94
C VAL A 1193 -21.06 8.26 21.07
N THR A 1194 -21.52 8.19 22.31
CA THR A 1194 -20.65 8.18 23.48
C THR A 1194 -20.33 6.75 23.89
N LEU A 1195 -19.05 6.39 23.89
CA LEU A 1195 -18.56 5.14 24.48
C LEU A 1195 -18.05 5.44 25.90
N THR A 1196 -18.58 4.76 26.91
CA THR A 1196 -18.02 4.76 28.27
C THR A 1196 -17.12 3.53 28.42
N LEU A 1197 -15.86 3.74 28.81
CA LEU A 1197 -14.86 2.68 28.92
C LEU A 1197 -15.10 1.85 30.19
N SER A 1198 -15.09 0.51 30.10
CA SER A 1198 -15.16 -0.35 31.29
C SER A 1198 -13.91 -0.19 32.17
N ASN A 1199 -12.78 0.14 31.53
CA ASN A 1199 -11.49 0.43 32.15
C ASN A 1199 -11.09 1.86 31.79
N ALA A 1200 -11.29 2.81 32.70
CA ALA A 1200 -10.82 4.19 32.50
C ALA A 1200 -9.29 4.25 32.39
N VAL A 1201 -8.77 5.11 31.52
CA VAL A 1201 -7.32 5.26 31.30
C VAL A 1201 -6.80 6.37 32.21
N THR A 1202 -5.91 6.03 33.14
CA THR A 1202 -5.27 7.00 34.04
C THR A 1202 -4.25 7.86 33.31
N THR A 1203 -4.17 9.15 33.66
CA THR A 1203 -2.94 9.92 33.45
C THR A 1203 -1.84 9.33 34.34
N THR A 1204 -0.61 9.27 33.84
CA THR A 1204 0.56 8.78 34.59
C THR A 1204 0.89 9.72 35.75
N THR A 1205 0.26 9.51 36.90
CA THR A 1205 0.68 10.15 38.15
C THR A 1205 1.95 9.47 38.65
N THR A 1206 3.10 10.11 38.43
CA THR A 1206 4.33 9.78 39.17
C THR A 1206 4.06 9.96 40.66
N THR A 1207 3.97 8.84 41.38
CA THR A 1207 4.23 8.82 42.82
C THR A 1207 5.67 9.29 43.02
N SER A 1208 5.87 10.37 43.75
CA SER A 1208 7.19 10.78 44.21
C SER A 1208 7.71 9.76 45.22
N SER A 1209 8.83 9.12 44.90
CA SER A 1209 9.60 8.21 45.74
C SER A 1209 11.07 8.57 45.64
#